data_AF-A0A6B2CSX8-F1
#
_entry.id   AF-A0A6B2CSX8-F1
#
_cell.length_a   1.000
_cell.length_b   1.000
_cell.length_c   1.000
_cell.angle_alpha   90.00
_cell.angle_beta   90.00
_cell.angle_gamma   90.00
#
_symmetry.space_group_name_H-M   'P 1'
#
loop_
_entity.id
_entity.type
_entity.pdbx_description
1 polymer ?
#
loop_
_entity_poly.entity_id
_entity_poly.type
_entity_poly.pdbx_seq_one_letter_code
_entity_poly.pdbx_strand_id
1 'polypeptide(L)'
;MWHRRGEAASTRLSAALYSVYSGLYSEAVVSSAVSAVALVDVGRFREAVEYLQKAAKALYEAAKEAFEKVKVSLQRLAELFAEAVARVLARVNEHKAYLFLMAAAVAGAVALSVAFNMWGLVELEKLAYAVFLTPFVTAGVREYPREEAFNILRSAPDPYEKFKEVAKAANAGKVKLAEPWESLRVLIMPRPSEERKLMWGGGVTLYSKYLEDEKYKRALFYATFALEETFRQYRQVAEGVKKEMRNVLKVEKISTVFGERTIYVVDVVRLRNLVREEEETFQKALETLKKRLLEFETKYPELRQLLNVEGLRAKELAETGRTALSKHGNVNFGVKAYAALLAYREFMFGVKTAYGVVAKHWLEGGKTPWLLYYTPHTAYYYAEKAGRGGITTNDEAVVEAFRRLFLKPGAERYSRFLDKVLEAARQRGGLALEPEPREESDKTWVFKVTGLEGVKLVVSKIGESASWSFVLMLDRRWREFFREELGAVERVATTLKRRWRSESPLPHMSGWLASDVSISRGEPSMSTSSFWQAVVTKALFGWSDAVRLELNLTLEGPKLAFLFRTSADVLNEAITRDAEKGWLKLLGIEARSWRELKHKVAEHWDMVVEAVKKRLKDVEVGSGFDLEKALEELEELASKLDDDKIAREVVAPALLLMQAERLGVDETTLRYFGAVLWGALGGDGYVSAAMKEVGLTSGEDSVALLWAAALAAYGVKSRARNAGSVFEVRIVNDDAVMLAQLYVLFGPPMLEEELIDHRLVEAVELGSKVSVTVDERSWRRVKDGAAVDLYISAGGVTRKFNLHLQEMVSLRFKSTDHEEVELRARLLRLAGVKVDVKMESNRNMWHIRATTDQLAEGNEELRRQLVKTVEEALRRGLIDEEKARLWIEKFNTGVSTWRGYKFGIRLSKGALQVKFRSTNPENVRKLKQELESLGLREDEHFTVKWPEDEKIGYISIATEGITRLAYIAKYGTDEAQRLGAASLIEHLSRKAELASKEVSAKLEELIREGESRRSLRAEGLKTVVKIEWKGRRVEVPVEVKNIRAWEEGDKLRIAVIAVVDGIKGEWIATFYRDDDNRILGYTVAHADAPGGKEEDAKRATALTKALTGEEPNIIRKEGRAVIRYTRRHLEGFKKYAEVADAIEEWEKDKKQTTSSQSKF
;
A
#
# COMPACT_ATOMS: atom_id res chain seq x y z
N MET A 1 3.60 -14.38 71.48
CA MET A 1 3.95 -13.02 71.94
C MET A 1 4.73 -12.25 70.86
N TRP A 2 4.27 -12.24 69.60
CA TRP A 2 4.87 -11.47 68.48
C TRP A 2 3.75 -10.94 67.57
N HIS A 3 2.72 -10.31 68.16
CA HIS A 3 1.54 -9.83 67.44
C HIS A 3 1.10 -8.40 67.79
N ARG A 4 2.02 -7.53 68.25
CA ARG A 4 1.71 -6.10 68.58
C ARG A 4 2.81 -5.09 68.23
N ARG A 5 3.61 -5.30 67.18
CA ARG A 5 4.58 -4.28 66.70
C ARG A 5 4.52 -3.91 65.21
N GLY A 6 3.62 -4.49 64.42
CA GLY A 6 3.44 -4.13 63.00
C GLY A 6 2.43 -3.01 62.72
N GLU A 7 1.35 -2.90 63.51
CA GLU A 7 0.28 -1.93 63.24
C GLU A 7 0.58 -0.50 63.72
N ALA A 8 1.47 -0.31 64.70
CA ALA A 8 1.80 1.01 65.22
C ALA A 8 2.74 1.82 64.31
N ALA A 9 3.46 1.15 63.39
CA ALA A 9 4.35 1.81 62.44
C ALA A 9 3.58 2.29 61.20
N SER A 10 2.63 1.50 60.69
CA SER A 10 1.81 1.84 59.52
C SER A 10 0.77 2.92 59.81
N THR A 11 0.17 2.94 61.01
CA THR A 11 -0.74 4.02 61.45
C THR A 11 -0.03 5.34 61.71
N ARG A 12 1.22 5.33 62.19
CA ARG A 12 2.03 6.55 62.35
C ARG A 12 2.51 7.14 61.02
N LEU A 13 2.87 6.30 60.05
CA LEU A 13 3.26 6.75 58.70
C LEU A 13 2.08 7.30 57.90
N SER A 14 0.91 6.67 57.99
CA SER A 14 -0.32 7.13 57.32
C SER A 14 -0.86 8.42 57.94
N ALA A 15 -0.80 8.60 59.27
CA ALA A 15 -1.15 9.86 59.93
C ALA A 15 -0.16 11.00 59.62
N ALA A 16 1.13 10.71 59.47
CA ALA A 16 2.14 11.69 59.05
C ALA A 16 1.92 12.15 57.60
N LEU A 17 1.63 11.22 56.68
CA LEU A 17 1.28 11.52 55.29
C LEU A 17 -0.01 12.35 55.18
N TYR A 18 -1.02 12.05 56.00
CA TYR A 18 -2.27 12.81 56.04
C TYR A 18 -2.08 14.23 56.61
N SER A 19 -1.20 14.41 57.60
CA SER A 19 -0.87 15.72 58.18
C SER A 19 -0.10 16.61 57.21
N VAL A 20 0.84 16.05 56.44
CA VAL A 20 1.59 16.78 55.39
C VAL A 20 0.66 17.16 54.24
N TYR A 21 -0.24 16.24 53.83
CA TYR A 21 -1.24 16.52 52.80
C TYR A 21 -2.24 17.60 53.24
N SER A 22 -2.73 17.54 54.48
CA SER A 22 -3.62 18.56 55.05
C SER A 22 -2.94 19.92 55.26
N GLY A 23 -1.63 19.96 55.53
CA GLY A 23 -0.86 21.19 55.66
C GLY A 23 -0.59 21.89 54.32
N LEU A 24 -0.29 21.10 53.28
CA LEU A 24 -0.11 21.56 51.89
C LEU A 24 -1.37 22.21 51.30
N TYR A 25 -2.55 21.73 51.71
CA TYR A 25 -3.85 22.27 51.29
C TYR A 25 -4.56 23.06 52.40
N SER A 26 -3.84 23.49 53.43
CA SER A 26 -4.42 24.30 54.50
C SER A 26 -4.94 25.62 53.93
N GLU A 27 -6.07 26.08 54.46
CA GLU A 27 -6.73 27.31 54.02
C GLU A 27 -5.78 28.52 54.10
N ALA A 28 -4.85 28.52 55.06
CA ALA A 28 -3.81 29.54 55.18
C ALA A 28 -2.79 29.53 54.02
N VAL A 29 -2.35 28.35 53.55
CA VAL A 29 -1.41 28.22 52.43
C VAL A 29 -2.09 28.54 51.09
N VAL A 30 -3.31 28.04 50.91
CA VAL A 30 -4.09 28.27 49.68
C VAL A 30 -4.55 29.72 49.57
N SER A 31 -5.07 30.33 50.65
CA SER A 31 -5.50 31.73 50.67
C SER A 31 -4.33 32.70 50.48
N SER A 32 -3.15 32.40 51.05
CA SER A 32 -1.96 33.22 50.87
C SER A 32 -1.38 33.12 49.46
N ALA A 33 -1.42 31.93 48.84
CA ALA A 33 -1.00 31.73 47.45
C ALA A 33 -1.95 32.41 46.44
N VAL A 34 -3.27 32.32 46.66
CA VAL A 34 -4.28 32.97 45.82
C VAL A 34 -4.20 34.49 45.95
N SER A 35 -3.99 35.03 47.16
CA SER A 35 -3.81 36.46 47.39
C SER A 35 -2.52 36.99 46.77
N ALA A 36 -1.44 36.20 46.78
CA ALA A 36 -0.18 36.57 46.12
C ALA A 36 -0.33 36.61 44.60
N VAL A 37 -1.07 35.68 43.99
CA VAL A 37 -1.36 35.68 42.54
C VAL A 37 -2.22 36.89 42.16
N ALA A 38 -3.27 37.17 42.94
CA ALA A 38 -4.11 38.34 42.71
C ALA A 38 -3.32 39.67 42.82
N LEU A 39 -2.36 39.78 43.74
CA LEU A 39 -1.52 40.98 43.90
C LEU A 39 -0.43 41.12 42.81
N VAL A 40 0.00 40.00 42.22
CA VAL A 40 0.91 39.98 41.06
C VAL A 40 0.21 40.50 39.80
N ASP A 41 -1.06 40.14 39.59
CA ASP A 41 -1.83 40.55 38.41
C ASP A 41 -2.13 42.07 38.37
N VAL A 42 -2.11 42.76 39.52
CA VAL A 42 -2.23 44.23 39.63
C VAL A 42 -0.89 44.94 39.93
N GLY A 43 0.25 44.27 39.75
CA GLY A 43 1.57 44.89 39.79
C GLY A 43 2.10 45.26 41.19
N ARG A 44 1.47 44.76 42.27
CA ARG A 44 1.85 45.02 43.68
C ARG A 44 2.81 43.95 44.21
N PHE A 45 3.97 43.86 43.57
CA PHE A 45 4.93 42.77 43.79
C PHE A 45 5.52 42.71 45.20
N ARG A 46 5.69 43.85 45.89
CA ARG A 46 6.25 43.88 47.25
C ARG A 46 5.33 43.19 48.26
N GLU A 47 4.03 43.39 48.14
CA GLU A 47 3.02 42.81 49.02
C GLU A 47 2.75 41.33 48.67
N ALA A 48 2.80 40.96 47.38
CA ALA A 48 2.72 39.57 46.95
C ALA A 48 3.84 38.69 47.56
N VAL A 49 5.04 39.26 47.74
CA VAL A 49 6.17 38.59 48.38
C VAL A 49 5.92 38.33 49.87
N GLU A 50 5.25 39.24 50.58
CA GLU A 50 4.90 39.05 52.00
C GLU A 50 3.89 37.90 52.21
N TYR A 51 2.93 37.76 51.30
CA TYR A 51 1.98 36.64 51.31
C TYR A 51 2.64 35.29 50.93
N LEU A 52 3.59 35.30 49.99
CA LEU A 52 4.41 34.12 49.67
C LEU A 52 5.31 33.69 50.83
N GLN A 53 5.88 34.64 51.58
CA GLN A 53 6.65 34.33 52.79
C GLN A 53 5.78 33.70 53.89
N LYS A 54 4.52 34.16 54.05
CA LYS A 54 3.55 33.53 54.96
C LYS A 54 3.20 32.10 54.54
N ALA A 55 2.99 31.86 53.24
CA ALA A 55 2.72 30.52 52.70
C ALA A 55 3.92 29.57 52.90
N ALA A 56 5.14 30.05 52.65
CA ALA A 56 6.36 29.27 52.84
C ALA A 56 6.61 28.94 54.32
N LYS A 57 6.34 29.87 55.23
CA LYS A 57 6.44 29.65 56.68
C LYS A 57 5.42 28.63 57.18
N ALA A 58 4.18 28.67 56.70
CA ALA A 58 3.15 27.69 57.04
C ALA A 58 3.50 26.28 56.53
N LEU A 59 4.05 26.18 55.32
CA LEU A 59 4.55 24.92 54.77
C LEU A 59 5.75 24.36 55.55
N TYR A 60 6.65 25.24 56.00
CA TYR A 60 7.80 24.88 56.82
C TYR A 60 7.38 24.31 58.19
N GLU A 61 6.42 24.93 58.89
CA GLU A 61 5.93 24.43 60.17
C GLU A 61 5.18 23.09 60.01
N ALA A 62 4.37 22.93 58.96
CA ALA A 62 3.70 21.67 58.65
C ALA A 62 4.69 20.53 58.35
N ALA A 63 5.79 20.83 57.66
CA ALA A 63 6.85 19.87 57.39
C ALA A 63 7.63 19.52 58.68
N LYS A 64 7.98 20.52 59.49
CA LYS A 64 8.69 20.34 60.77
C LYS A 64 7.94 19.44 61.75
N GLU A 65 6.63 19.64 61.88
CA GLU A 65 5.77 18.84 62.76
C GLU A 65 5.63 17.37 62.30
N ALA A 66 5.72 17.12 60.99
CA ALA A 66 5.75 15.78 60.43
C ALA A 66 7.10 15.08 60.63
N PHE A 67 8.22 15.81 60.51
CA PHE A 67 9.56 15.28 60.72
C PHE A 67 9.88 14.98 62.20
N GLU A 68 9.35 15.76 63.15
CA GLU A 68 9.49 15.46 64.59
C GLU A 68 8.79 14.16 65.03
N LYS A 69 7.70 13.77 64.36
CA LYS A 69 6.90 12.56 64.67
C LYS A 69 7.56 11.24 64.25
N VAL A 70 8.59 11.26 63.38
CA VAL A 70 9.18 10.05 62.78
C VAL A 70 10.51 9.60 63.43
N LYS A 71 11.11 10.40 64.32
CA LYS A 71 12.23 10.05 65.24
C LYS A 71 13.23 8.97 64.75
N VAL A 72 13.90 9.18 63.61
CA VAL A 72 15.21 8.58 63.28
C VAL A 72 16.05 9.58 62.47
N SER A 73 17.36 9.59 62.74
CA SER A 73 18.44 10.51 62.40
C SER A 73 18.44 11.15 60.99
N LEU A 74 17.75 12.30 60.84
CA LEU A 74 17.80 13.17 59.64
C LEU A 74 18.32 14.59 59.96
N GLN A 75 19.16 14.70 61.00
CA GLN A 75 19.67 15.98 61.51
C GLN A 75 20.53 16.73 60.46
N ARG A 76 21.30 15.99 59.65
CA ARG A 76 22.16 16.54 58.58
C ARG A 76 21.37 17.12 57.39
N LEU A 77 20.17 16.60 57.13
CA LEU A 77 19.34 16.99 55.97
C LEU A 77 18.51 18.24 56.29
N ALA A 78 18.04 18.37 57.54
CA ALA A 78 17.40 19.59 58.02
C ALA A 78 18.41 20.76 58.13
N GLU A 79 19.66 20.50 58.52
CA GLU A 79 20.74 21.49 58.50
C GLU A 79 21.08 21.97 57.09
N LEU A 80 21.25 21.05 56.13
CA LEU A 80 21.53 21.40 54.73
C LEU A 80 20.38 22.17 54.06
N PHE A 81 19.13 21.85 54.42
CA PHE A 81 17.96 22.57 53.96
C PHE A 81 17.87 23.98 54.57
N ALA A 82 18.11 24.12 55.87
CA ALA A 82 18.14 25.42 56.55
C ALA A 82 19.30 26.31 56.07
N GLU A 83 20.46 25.72 55.78
CA GLU A 83 21.63 26.41 55.23
C GLU A 83 21.41 26.85 53.78
N ALA A 84 20.75 26.02 52.95
CA ALA A 84 20.34 26.40 51.61
C ALA A 84 19.34 27.56 51.64
N VAL A 85 18.35 27.53 52.54
CA VAL A 85 17.37 28.61 52.71
C VAL A 85 18.02 29.90 53.25
N ALA A 86 18.96 29.81 54.18
CA ALA A 86 19.67 30.97 54.74
C ALA A 86 20.62 31.66 53.72
N ARG A 87 21.36 30.88 52.92
CA ARG A 87 22.22 31.42 51.83
C ARG A 87 21.43 32.06 50.70
N VAL A 88 20.21 31.58 50.50
CA VAL A 88 19.24 32.07 49.52
C VAL A 88 18.57 33.36 50.00
N LEU A 89 18.29 33.49 51.30
CA LEU A 89 17.79 34.73 51.92
C LEU A 89 18.83 35.85 52.02
N ALA A 90 20.11 35.53 52.20
CA ALA A 90 21.20 36.51 52.28
C ALA A 90 21.50 37.24 50.96
N ARG A 91 20.95 36.78 49.83
CA ARG A 91 21.20 37.34 48.49
C ARG A 91 20.10 38.27 47.98
N VAL A 92 19.09 38.56 48.81
CA VAL A 92 17.97 39.43 48.49
C VAL A 92 18.33 40.87 48.87
N ASN A 93 19.03 41.57 47.97
CA ASN A 93 18.94 43.02 47.88
C ASN A 93 19.14 43.46 46.42
N GLU A 94 18.17 44.26 45.98
CA GLU A 94 18.08 45.05 44.75
C GLU A 94 18.32 44.35 43.39
N HIS A 95 17.17 44.00 42.79
CA HIS A 95 16.87 43.69 41.38
C HIS A 95 16.88 42.23 40.90
N LYS A 96 15.70 41.83 40.37
CA LYS A 96 15.30 40.59 39.65
C LYS A 96 14.74 39.43 40.50
N ALA A 97 13.52 39.62 41.01
CA ALA A 97 12.73 38.60 41.72
C ALA A 97 12.13 37.47 40.83
N TYR A 98 12.02 37.67 39.51
CA TYR A 98 11.40 36.69 38.60
C TYR A 98 12.24 35.43 38.36
N LEU A 99 13.58 35.55 38.29
CA LEU A 99 14.49 34.41 38.10
C LEU A 99 14.56 33.48 39.32
N PHE A 100 14.18 34.01 40.48
CA PHE A 100 14.21 33.27 41.75
C PHE A 100 12.99 32.35 41.92
N LEU A 101 11.80 32.73 41.44
CA LEU A 101 10.60 31.89 41.44
C LEU A 101 10.78 30.62 40.60
N MET A 102 11.47 30.73 39.46
CA MET A 102 11.82 29.60 38.60
C MET A 102 12.85 28.67 39.26
N ALA A 103 13.89 29.23 39.90
CA ALA A 103 14.93 28.44 40.56
C ALA A 103 14.40 27.70 41.81
N ALA A 104 13.53 28.34 42.60
CA ALA A 104 12.93 27.73 43.79
C ALA A 104 11.91 26.63 43.43
N ALA A 105 11.10 26.82 42.39
CA ALA A 105 10.18 25.78 41.90
C ALA A 105 10.93 24.56 41.32
N VAL A 106 12.04 24.80 40.60
CA VAL A 106 12.90 23.73 40.06
C VAL A 106 13.64 22.99 41.17
N ALA A 107 14.19 23.70 42.16
CA ALA A 107 14.84 23.06 43.31
C ALA A 107 13.83 22.27 44.17
N GLY A 108 12.60 22.77 44.34
CA GLY A 108 11.51 22.06 45.00
C GLY A 108 11.07 20.80 44.26
N ALA A 109 10.96 20.86 42.94
CA ALA A 109 10.65 19.70 42.09
C ALA A 109 11.78 18.65 42.09
N VAL A 110 13.05 19.09 42.10
CA VAL A 110 14.22 18.20 42.17
C VAL A 110 14.32 17.54 43.55
N ALA A 111 14.11 18.28 44.64
CA ALA A 111 14.06 17.72 45.99
C ALA A 111 12.91 16.72 46.17
N LEU A 112 11.73 17.03 45.60
CA LEU A 112 10.57 16.13 45.61
C LEU A 112 10.83 14.87 44.77
N SER A 113 11.49 15.01 43.62
CA SER A 113 11.88 13.88 42.77
C SER A 113 12.94 13.00 43.41
N VAL A 114 13.91 13.57 44.15
CA VAL A 114 14.92 12.83 44.90
C VAL A 114 14.29 12.12 46.10
N ALA A 115 13.31 12.74 46.77
CA ALA A 115 12.54 12.12 47.85
C ALA A 115 11.68 10.94 47.34
N PHE A 116 11.02 11.07 46.19
CA PHE A 116 10.27 9.97 45.57
C PHE A 116 11.17 8.84 45.05
N ASN A 117 12.34 9.17 44.48
CA ASN A 117 13.30 8.18 43.99
C ASN A 117 13.98 7.39 45.12
N MET A 118 14.20 8.01 46.29
CA MET A 118 14.74 7.31 47.47
C MET A 118 13.70 6.44 48.20
N TRP A 119 12.40 6.74 48.07
CA TRP A 119 11.33 5.94 48.68
C TRP A 119 10.81 4.79 47.80
N GLY A 120 11.16 4.77 46.50
CA GLY A 120 10.76 3.75 45.54
C GLY A 120 11.52 2.41 45.61
N LEU A 121 12.37 2.19 46.62
CA LEU A 121 13.24 1.01 46.73
C LEU A 121 12.79 -0.09 47.71
N VAL A 122 11.57 -0.02 48.27
CA VAL A 122 11.02 -1.11 49.11
C VAL A 122 9.62 -1.51 48.63
N GLU A 123 9.58 -2.64 47.90
CA GLU A 123 8.46 -3.55 47.59
C GLU A 123 7.02 -2.98 47.66
N LEU A 124 6.58 -2.29 46.60
CA LEU A 124 5.15 -2.02 46.33
C LEU A 124 4.55 -2.88 45.21
N GLU A 125 5.28 -3.87 44.69
CA GLU A 125 4.74 -4.82 43.70
C GLU A 125 3.93 -5.98 44.33
N LYS A 126 3.97 -6.18 45.66
CA LYS A 126 3.36 -7.35 46.31
C LYS A 126 2.10 -7.08 47.16
N LEU A 127 1.69 -5.82 47.36
CA LEU A 127 0.48 -5.49 48.15
C LEU A 127 -0.73 -5.07 47.32
N ALA A 128 -0.57 -4.76 46.03
CA ALA A 128 -1.69 -4.41 45.16
C ALA A 128 -2.61 -5.61 44.82
N TYR A 129 -2.14 -6.85 45.05
CA TYR A 129 -2.91 -8.06 44.76
C TYR A 129 -3.74 -8.58 45.95
N ALA A 130 -3.60 -8.01 47.16
CA ALA A 130 -4.20 -8.58 48.38
C ALA A 130 -5.34 -7.74 49.03
N VAL A 131 -5.67 -6.55 48.51
CA VAL A 131 -6.71 -5.68 49.11
C VAL A 131 -8.04 -5.70 48.31
N PHE A 132 -8.13 -6.48 47.24
CA PHE A 132 -9.33 -6.52 46.37
C PHE A 132 -10.52 -7.34 46.90
N LEU A 133 -10.51 -7.78 48.16
CA LEU A 133 -11.62 -8.52 48.78
C LEU A 133 -12.05 -7.90 50.11
N THR A 134 -12.63 -6.70 50.07
CA THR A 134 -13.75 -6.28 50.93
C THR A 134 -14.30 -4.92 50.48
N PRO A 135 -15.64 -4.74 50.40
CA PRO A 135 -16.23 -3.49 49.93
C PRO A 135 -16.32 -2.49 51.09
N PHE A 136 -15.55 -1.40 51.01
CA PHE A 136 -15.83 -0.19 51.79
C PHE A 136 -16.29 0.93 50.87
N VAL A 137 -17.59 1.18 50.91
CA VAL A 137 -18.29 2.27 50.25
C VAL A 137 -18.08 3.54 51.08
N THR A 138 -17.31 4.48 50.56
CA THR A 138 -17.42 5.91 50.90
C THR A 138 -17.34 6.74 49.60
N ALA A 139 -18.52 7.13 49.11
CA ALA A 139 -18.79 8.20 48.15
C ALA A 139 -17.75 8.47 47.03
N GLY A 140 -17.42 7.45 46.21
CA GLY A 140 -16.42 7.56 45.14
C GLY A 140 -17.03 7.45 43.73
N VAL A 141 -16.91 8.51 42.93
CA VAL A 141 -17.11 8.43 41.46
C VAL A 141 -16.02 7.53 40.88
N ARG A 142 -16.40 6.42 40.23
CA ARG A 142 -15.44 5.47 39.61
C ARG A 142 -14.75 6.16 38.43
N GLU A 143 -13.43 6.28 38.48
CA GLU A 143 -12.62 6.71 37.34
C GLU A 143 -12.22 5.49 36.52
N TYR A 144 -12.49 5.49 35.21
CA TYR A 144 -12.00 4.46 34.31
C TYR A 144 -10.66 4.90 33.72
N PRO A 145 -9.55 4.20 34.04
CA PRO A 145 -8.28 4.38 33.35
C PRO A 145 -8.43 4.14 31.85
N ARG A 146 -7.52 4.73 31.05
CA ARG A 146 -7.47 4.58 29.59
C ARG A 146 -7.62 3.12 29.13
N GLU A 147 -7.03 2.19 29.87
CA GLU A 147 -7.00 0.76 29.56
C GLU A 147 -8.30 0.02 29.93
N GLU A 148 -8.87 0.35 31.09
CA GLU A 148 -10.09 -0.31 31.56
C GLU A 148 -11.26 0.06 30.64
N ALA A 149 -11.38 1.36 30.29
CA ALA A 149 -12.36 1.82 29.31
C ALA A 149 -12.18 1.14 27.94
N PHE A 150 -10.94 1.02 27.44
CA PHE A 150 -10.67 0.32 26.18
C PHE A 150 -11.13 -1.15 26.22
N ASN A 151 -10.82 -1.88 27.30
CA ASN A 151 -11.19 -3.29 27.44
C ASN A 151 -12.70 -3.51 27.55
N ILE A 152 -13.41 -2.60 28.24
CA ILE A 152 -14.87 -2.61 28.33
C ILE A 152 -15.48 -2.43 26.93
N LEU A 153 -14.98 -1.45 26.16
CA LEU A 153 -15.45 -1.18 24.80
C LEU A 153 -15.13 -2.34 23.84
N ARG A 154 -13.92 -2.89 23.91
CA ARG A 154 -13.46 -4.00 23.06
C ARG A 154 -14.28 -5.28 23.27
N SER A 155 -14.77 -5.51 24.48
CA SER A 155 -15.56 -6.70 24.83
C SER A 155 -17.05 -6.56 24.48
N ALA A 156 -17.49 -5.37 24.07
CA ALA A 156 -18.89 -5.10 23.76
C ALA A 156 -19.27 -5.55 22.33
N PRO A 157 -20.48 -6.12 22.11
CA PRO A 157 -20.97 -6.45 20.77
C PRO A 157 -21.10 -5.23 19.83
N ASP A 158 -21.49 -4.09 20.40
CA ASP A 158 -21.40 -2.78 19.77
C ASP A 158 -20.62 -1.80 20.67
N PRO A 159 -19.32 -1.59 20.41
CA PRO A 159 -18.49 -0.67 21.17
C PRO A 159 -18.99 0.78 21.14
N TYR A 160 -19.67 1.22 20.07
CA TYR A 160 -20.15 2.59 19.94
C TYR A 160 -21.32 2.87 20.89
N GLU A 161 -22.32 1.98 20.90
CA GLU A 161 -23.46 2.11 21.82
C GLU A 161 -23.02 1.93 23.27
N LYS A 162 -22.07 1.01 23.52
CA LYS A 162 -21.49 0.89 24.87
C LYS A 162 -20.79 2.16 25.33
N PHE A 163 -20.06 2.82 24.42
CA PHE A 163 -19.44 4.11 24.72
C PHE A 163 -20.46 5.19 25.05
N LYS A 164 -21.59 5.25 24.35
CA LYS A 164 -22.67 6.22 24.65
C LYS A 164 -23.25 6.01 26.05
N GLU A 165 -23.42 4.77 26.51
CA GLU A 165 -23.83 4.50 27.90
C GLU A 165 -22.81 5.04 28.92
N VAL A 166 -21.53 4.77 28.69
CA VAL A 166 -20.44 5.23 29.56
C VAL A 166 -20.34 6.76 29.55
N ALA A 167 -20.46 7.37 28.38
CA ALA A 167 -20.47 8.83 28.20
C ALA A 167 -21.65 9.50 28.93
N LYS A 168 -22.85 8.90 28.88
CA LYS A 168 -24.02 9.35 29.66
C LYS A 168 -23.76 9.29 31.16
N ALA A 169 -23.15 8.20 31.64
CA ALA A 169 -22.77 8.07 33.05
C ALA A 169 -21.73 9.12 33.46
N ALA A 170 -20.76 9.42 32.59
CA ALA A 170 -19.75 10.45 32.81
C ALA A 170 -20.34 11.88 32.81
N ASN A 171 -21.30 12.16 31.92
CA ASN A 171 -22.04 13.43 31.92
C ASN A 171 -22.89 13.62 33.18
N ALA A 172 -23.45 12.54 33.71
CA ALA A 172 -24.18 12.53 34.98
C ALA A 172 -23.26 12.58 36.22
N GLY A 173 -21.93 12.66 36.03
CA GLY A 173 -20.96 12.69 37.13
C GLY A 173 -20.81 11.36 37.89
N LYS A 174 -21.38 10.26 37.38
CA LYS A 174 -21.32 8.93 37.99
C LYS A 174 -19.99 8.22 37.73
N VAL A 175 -19.27 8.65 36.69
CA VAL A 175 -18.00 8.09 36.22
C VAL A 175 -17.06 9.21 35.77
N LYS A 176 -15.74 9.03 35.92
CA LYS A 176 -14.72 9.86 35.25
C LYS A 176 -14.04 9.06 34.14
N LEU A 177 -13.79 9.71 33.00
CA LEU A 177 -13.07 9.11 31.87
C LEU A 177 -11.67 9.73 31.75
N ALA A 178 -10.67 8.88 31.56
CA ALA A 178 -9.34 9.32 31.14
C ALA A 178 -9.30 9.59 29.62
N GLU A 179 -8.36 10.41 29.18
CA GLU A 179 -8.05 10.58 27.76
C GLU A 179 -7.64 9.23 27.12
N PRO A 180 -8.08 8.90 25.91
CA PRO A 180 -8.82 9.73 24.92
C PRO A 180 -10.35 9.72 25.05
N TRP A 181 -10.89 8.95 25.98
CA TRP A 181 -12.33 8.70 26.08
C TRP A 181 -13.10 9.95 26.51
N GLU A 182 -12.48 10.81 27.30
CA GLU A 182 -13.06 12.10 27.69
C GLU A 182 -13.15 13.08 26.51
N SER A 183 -12.08 13.22 25.71
CA SER A 183 -12.14 14.00 24.46
C SER A 183 -13.21 13.45 23.50
N LEU A 184 -13.34 12.14 23.41
CA LEU A 184 -14.33 11.49 22.56
C LEU A 184 -15.77 11.72 23.08
N ARG A 185 -15.96 11.74 24.41
CA ARG A 185 -17.23 12.08 25.06
C ARG A 185 -17.65 13.49 24.69
N VAL A 186 -16.73 14.46 24.79
CA VAL A 186 -17.00 15.87 24.46
C VAL A 186 -17.47 16.01 23.00
N LEU A 187 -16.87 15.28 22.06
CA LEU A 187 -17.22 15.40 20.64
C LEU A 187 -18.49 14.63 20.25
N ILE A 188 -18.80 13.51 20.91
CA ILE A 188 -19.93 12.63 20.55
C ILE A 188 -21.18 12.95 21.39
N MET A 189 -21.00 13.23 22.68
CA MET A 189 -22.06 13.53 23.65
C MET A 189 -21.68 14.72 24.55
N PRO A 190 -21.54 15.93 23.98
CA PRO A 190 -21.20 17.12 24.75
C PRO A 190 -22.28 17.46 25.79
N ARG A 191 -21.87 18.11 26.88
CA ARG A 191 -22.79 18.82 27.77
C ARG A 191 -23.29 20.10 27.10
N PRO A 192 -24.44 20.68 27.50
CA PRO A 192 -24.95 21.91 26.90
C PRO A 192 -23.99 23.10 26.92
N SER A 193 -23.04 23.14 27.88
CA SER A 193 -21.98 24.15 27.95
C SER A 193 -20.79 23.86 27.02
N GLU A 194 -20.51 22.59 26.74
CA GLU A 194 -19.46 22.15 25.83
C GLU A 194 -19.92 22.27 24.37
N GLU A 195 -21.17 21.91 24.10
CA GLU A 195 -21.81 22.07 22.79
C GLU A 195 -21.83 23.55 22.38
N ARG A 196 -22.20 24.46 23.30
CA ARG A 196 -22.11 25.91 23.08
C ARG A 196 -20.70 26.38 22.72
N LYS A 197 -19.65 25.76 23.27
CA LYS A 197 -18.25 26.09 22.94
C LYS A 197 -17.84 25.52 21.59
N LEU A 198 -18.27 24.31 21.25
CA LEU A 198 -18.05 23.71 19.93
C LEU A 198 -18.76 24.51 18.82
N MET A 199 -19.92 25.08 19.15
CA MET A 199 -20.76 25.91 18.27
C MET A 199 -20.41 27.41 18.32
N TRP A 200 -19.18 27.79 18.68
CA TRP A 200 -18.76 29.20 18.71
C TRP A 200 -17.73 29.54 17.62
N GLY A 201 -17.87 30.70 16.98
CA GLY A 201 -16.98 31.18 15.91
C GLY A 201 -16.91 30.23 14.71
N GLY A 202 -15.69 29.94 14.23
CA GLY A 202 -15.44 28.99 13.13
C GLY A 202 -15.78 27.52 13.47
N GLY A 203 -16.13 27.21 14.72
CA GLY A 203 -16.56 25.88 15.16
C GLY A 203 -17.96 25.50 14.69
N VAL A 204 -18.85 26.48 14.42
CA VAL A 204 -20.22 26.25 13.91
C VAL A 204 -20.19 25.42 12.64
N THR A 205 -19.47 25.88 11.61
CA THR A 205 -19.38 25.20 10.31
C THR A 205 -18.76 23.80 10.41
N LEU A 206 -17.89 23.58 11.41
CA LEU A 206 -17.18 22.32 11.62
C LEU A 206 -18.01 21.29 12.40
N TYR A 207 -18.66 21.71 13.49
CA TYR A 207 -19.41 20.81 14.38
C TYR A 207 -20.84 20.55 13.93
N SER A 208 -21.47 21.43 13.13
CA SER A 208 -22.84 21.23 12.60
C SER A 208 -23.04 19.86 11.95
N LYS A 209 -22.04 19.36 11.20
CA LYS A 209 -22.10 18.04 10.54
C LYS A 209 -22.21 16.87 11.52
N TYR A 210 -21.65 17.01 12.73
CA TYR A 210 -21.70 15.99 13.78
C TYR A 210 -23.03 16.04 14.56
N LEU A 211 -23.68 17.21 14.62
CA LEU A 211 -25.02 17.36 15.19
C LEU A 211 -26.09 16.82 14.24
N GLU A 212 -25.97 17.13 12.95
CA GLU A 212 -26.95 16.77 11.92
C GLU A 212 -26.91 15.28 11.57
N ASP A 213 -25.73 14.65 11.62
CA ASP A 213 -25.55 13.29 11.11
C ASP A 213 -24.69 12.42 12.05
N GLU A 214 -25.38 11.46 12.69
CA GLU A 214 -24.79 10.50 13.64
C GLU A 214 -23.68 9.66 13.00
N LYS A 215 -23.63 9.52 11.66
CA LYS A 215 -22.57 8.78 10.96
C LYS A 215 -21.18 9.37 11.22
N TYR A 216 -21.06 10.70 11.37
CA TYR A 216 -19.77 11.34 11.62
C TYR A 216 -19.26 11.06 13.04
N LYS A 217 -20.16 11.03 14.04
CA LYS A 217 -19.83 10.63 15.41
C LYS A 217 -19.39 9.17 15.48
N ARG A 218 -20.11 8.29 14.78
CA ARG A 218 -19.80 6.85 14.71
C ARG A 218 -18.48 6.59 13.99
N ALA A 219 -18.22 7.26 12.87
CA ALA A 219 -16.95 7.17 12.17
C ALA A 219 -15.77 7.70 13.01
N LEU A 220 -15.94 8.85 13.67
CA LEU A 220 -14.93 9.40 14.57
C LEU A 220 -14.60 8.44 15.73
N PHE A 221 -15.62 7.81 16.32
CA PHE A 221 -15.44 6.79 17.34
C PHE A 221 -14.60 5.62 16.83
N TYR A 222 -15.00 4.98 15.72
CA TYR A 222 -14.31 3.80 15.22
C TYR A 222 -12.89 4.09 14.71
N ALA A 223 -12.67 5.26 14.10
CA ALA A 223 -11.33 5.70 13.71
C ALA A 223 -10.42 5.94 14.94
N THR A 224 -10.95 6.59 15.98
CA THR A 224 -10.23 6.77 17.26
C THR A 224 -9.92 5.42 17.89
N PHE A 225 -10.91 4.53 17.97
CA PHE A 225 -10.79 3.21 18.58
C PHE A 225 -9.72 2.35 17.90
N ALA A 226 -9.73 2.30 16.55
CA ALA A 226 -8.74 1.56 15.78
C ALA A 226 -7.32 2.13 15.92
N LEU A 227 -7.17 3.46 15.91
CA LEU A 227 -5.88 4.11 16.06
C LEU A 227 -5.31 3.91 17.47
N GLU A 228 -6.14 3.97 18.50
CA GLU A 228 -5.74 3.73 19.89
C GLU A 228 -5.27 2.29 20.14
N GLU A 229 -5.96 1.30 19.56
CA GLU A 229 -5.57 -0.12 19.65
C GLU A 229 -4.15 -0.36 19.10
N THR A 230 -3.83 0.28 17.98
CA THR A 230 -2.59 0.05 17.22
C THR A 230 -1.43 0.92 17.68
N PHE A 231 -1.68 2.21 17.92
CA PHE A 231 -0.67 3.17 18.36
C PHE A 231 -0.01 2.75 19.67
N ARG A 232 -0.77 2.20 20.62
CA ARG A 232 -0.25 1.80 21.93
C ARG A 232 0.87 0.77 21.82
N GLN A 233 0.65 -0.29 21.04
CA GLN A 233 1.62 -1.37 20.87
C GLN A 233 2.88 -0.85 20.19
N TYR A 234 2.69 -0.05 19.14
CA TYR A 234 3.81 0.52 18.39
C TYR A 234 4.63 1.52 19.22
N ARG A 235 3.99 2.40 19.98
CA ARG A 235 4.64 3.43 20.80
C ARG A 235 5.66 2.84 21.78
N GLN A 236 5.30 1.74 22.46
CA GLN A 236 6.18 1.11 23.45
C GLN A 236 7.48 0.62 22.79
N VAL A 237 7.39 -0.02 21.63
CA VAL A 237 8.55 -0.49 20.87
C VAL A 237 9.37 0.69 20.34
N ALA A 238 8.72 1.71 19.76
CA ALA A 238 9.39 2.90 19.23
C ALA A 238 10.17 3.68 20.32
N GLU A 239 9.61 3.81 21.53
CA GLU A 239 10.30 4.44 22.66
C GLU A 239 11.51 3.62 23.14
N GLY A 240 11.40 2.30 23.18
CA GLY A 240 12.52 1.40 23.50
C GLY A 240 13.66 1.52 22.49
N VAL A 241 13.32 1.40 21.20
CA VAL A 241 14.29 1.50 20.09
C VAL A 241 14.97 2.87 20.06
N LYS A 242 14.23 3.96 20.27
CA LYS A 242 14.80 5.32 20.30
C LYS A 242 15.84 5.50 21.42
N LYS A 243 15.60 4.92 22.60
CA LYS A 243 16.57 4.95 23.71
C LYS A 243 17.86 4.22 23.33
N GLU A 244 17.72 3.04 22.72
CA GLU A 244 18.84 2.22 22.28
C GLU A 244 19.62 2.82 21.11
N MET A 245 18.96 3.55 20.20
CA MET A 245 19.61 4.21 19.07
C MET A 245 20.66 5.25 19.49
N ARG A 246 20.53 5.89 20.67
CA ARG A 246 21.57 6.79 21.19
C ARG A 246 22.88 6.05 21.50
N ASN A 247 22.81 4.74 21.72
CA ASN A 247 23.96 3.91 22.04
C ASN A 247 24.63 3.30 20.79
N VAL A 248 24.07 3.52 19.58
CA VAL A 248 24.63 2.98 18.32
C VAL A 248 25.70 3.89 17.71
N LEU A 249 25.83 5.13 18.18
CA LEU A 249 26.81 6.08 17.68
C LEU A 249 27.88 6.34 18.74
N LYS A 250 29.14 6.26 18.35
CA LYS A 250 30.30 6.73 19.12
C LYS A 250 30.97 7.86 18.36
N VAL A 251 31.27 8.94 19.06
CA VAL A 251 31.97 10.10 18.48
C VAL A 251 33.37 10.16 19.08
N GLU A 252 34.39 9.97 18.24
CA GLU A 252 35.79 9.97 18.64
C GLU A 252 36.48 11.23 18.13
N LYS A 253 37.34 11.83 18.96
CA LYS A 253 38.21 12.93 18.54
C LYS A 253 39.64 12.40 18.37
N ILE A 254 40.18 12.51 17.17
CA ILE A 254 41.53 12.08 16.85
C ILE A 254 42.38 13.32 16.57
N SER A 255 43.48 13.47 17.30
CA SER A 255 44.48 14.51 17.02
C SER A 255 45.27 14.14 15.77
N THR A 256 45.18 14.97 14.74
CA THR A 256 45.96 14.84 13.50
C THR A 256 46.97 15.98 13.38
N VAL A 257 47.94 15.85 12.46
CA VAL A 257 48.95 16.90 12.16
C VAL A 257 48.29 18.22 11.68
N PHE A 258 47.02 18.17 11.29
CA PHE A 258 46.20 19.31 10.86
C PHE A 258 45.16 19.76 11.91
N GLY A 259 45.24 19.26 13.16
CA GLY A 259 44.31 19.57 14.26
C GLY A 259 43.44 18.37 14.71
N GLU A 260 42.54 18.59 15.68
CA GLU A 260 41.56 17.58 16.11
C GLU A 260 40.52 17.31 15.02
N ARG A 261 40.35 16.05 14.63
CA ARG A 261 39.27 15.59 13.72
C ARG A 261 38.25 14.77 14.50
N THR A 262 36.97 15.03 14.23
CA THR A 262 35.86 14.23 14.77
C THR A 262 35.55 13.07 13.82
N ILE A 263 35.50 11.85 14.33
CA ILE A 263 35.10 10.64 13.59
C ILE A 263 33.84 10.08 14.24
N TYR A 264 32.85 9.74 13.41
CA TYR A 264 31.60 9.13 13.85
C TYR A 264 31.64 7.63 13.56
N VAL A 265 31.52 6.78 14.57
CA VAL A 265 31.50 5.33 14.43
C VAL A 265 30.08 4.81 14.71
N VAL A 266 29.42 4.28 13.69
CA VAL A 266 28.05 3.76 13.78
C VAL A 266 28.09 2.23 13.89
N ASP A 267 27.46 1.68 14.93
CA ASP A 267 27.18 0.25 15.08
C ASP A 267 25.96 -0.14 14.22
N VAL A 268 26.23 -0.27 12.93
CA VAL A 268 25.23 -0.56 11.90
C VAL A 268 24.58 -1.94 12.08
N VAL A 269 25.31 -2.91 12.67
CA VAL A 269 24.78 -4.27 12.91
C VAL A 269 23.74 -4.24 14.02
N ARG A 270 24.04 -3.57 15.14
CA ARG A 270 23.06 -3.36 16.21
C ARG A 270 21.88 -2.53 15.72
N LEU A 271 22.14 -1.47 14.95
CA LEU A 271 21.10 -0.63 14.39
C LEU A 271 20.14 -1.42 13.48
N ARG A 272 20.64 -2.31 12.61
CA ARG A 272 19.80 -3.20 11.80
C ARG A 272 18.83 -4.02 12.65
N ASN A 273 19.30 -4.60 13.75
CA ASN A 273 18.45 -5.44 14.61
C ASN A 273 17.35 -4.62 15.27
N LEU A 274 17.69 -3.44 15.79
CA LEU A 274 16.73 -2.50 16.38
C LEU A 274 15.68 -2.05 15.36
N VAL A 275 16.11 -1.70 14.14
CA VAL A 275 15.20 -1.26 13.07
C VAL A 275 14.31 -2.42 12.60
N ARG A 276 14.82 -3.65 12.54
CA ARG A 276 14.01 -4.82 12.14
C ARG A 276 12.86 -5.06 13.10
N GLU A 277 13.12 -5.08 14.41
CA GLU A 277 12.09 -5.26 15.43
C GLU A 277 11.04 -4.14 15.39
N GLU A 278 11.49 -2.90 15.21
CA GLU A 278 10.63 -1.73 15.07
C GLU A 278 9.76 -1.78 13.80
N GLU A 279 10.37 -2.09 12.65
CA GLU A 279 9.71 -2.18 11.34
C GLU A 279 8.66 -3.29 11.32
N GLU A 280 8.96 -4.48 11.85
CA GLU A 280 8.00 -5.59 11.97
C GLU A 280 6.78 -5.18 12.81
N THR A 281 7.02 -4.48 13.93
CA THR A 281 5.94 -3.97 14.78
C THR A 281 5.15 -2.87 14.09
N PHE A 282 5.81 -1.97 13.38
CA PHE A 282 5.20 -0.87 12.66
C PHE A 282 4.30 -1.35 11.51
N GLN A 283 4.79 -2.28 10.68
CA GLN A 283 4.00 -2.85 9.60
C GLN A 283 2.78 -3.59 10.15
N LYS A 284 2.96 -4.38 11.22
CA LYS A 284 1.84 -5.03 11.91
C LYS A 284 0.82 -4.03 12.44
N ALA A 285 1.27 -2.88 12.96
CA ALA A 285 0.37 -1.82 13.42
C ALA A 285 -0.41 -1.17 12.27
N LEU A 286 0.24 -0.88 11.13
CA LEU A 286 -0.42 -0.35 9.93
C LEU A 286 -1.42 -1.33 9.31
N GLU A 287 -1.05 -2.62 9.23
CA GLU A 287 -1.92 -3.69 8.74
C GLU A 287 -3.13 -3.87 9.66
N THR A 288 -2.91 -3.89 10.97
CA THR A 288 -3.98 -3.99 11.97
C THR A 288 -4.91 -2.78 11.87
N LEU A 289 -4.38 -1.57 11.71
CA LEU A 289 -5.17 -0.34 11.57
C LEU A 289 -6.05 -0.41 10.32
N LYS A 290 -5.46 -0.75 9.16
CA LYS A 290 -6.22 -0.92 7.91
C LYS A 290 -7.28 -2.00 8.02
N LYS A 291 -6.94 -3.15 8.61
CA LYS A 291 -7.89 -4.26 8.81
C LYS A 291 -9.05 -3.85 9.69
N ARG A 292 -8.80 -3.18 10.82
CA ARG A 292 -9.85 -2.67 11.71
C ARG A 292 -10.76 -1.67 11.04
N LEU A 293 -10.19 -0.71 10.32
CA LEU A 293 -10.98 0.28 9.57
C LEU A 293 -11.86 -0.41 8.51
N LEU A 294 -11.29 -1.36 7.75
CA LEU A 294 -12.05 -2.14 6.76
C LEU A 294 -13.14 -3.02 7.40
N GLU A 295 -12.87 -3.63 8.56
CA GLU A 295 -13.88 -4.37 9.33
C GLU A 295 -15.08 -3.47 9.68
N PHE A 296 -14.82 -2.22 10.12
CA PHE A 296 -15.86 -1.26 10.44
C PHE A 296 -16.59 -0.74 9.19
N GLU A 297 -15.90 -0.52 8.08
CA GLU A 297 -16.52 -0.18 6.78
C GLU A 297 -17.45 -1.29 6.28
N THR A 298 -17.04 -2.54 6.47
CA THR A 298 -17.82 -3.71 6.01
C THR A 298 -19.05 -3.92 6.90
N LYS A 299 -18.90 -3.73 8.22
CA LYS A 299 -20.00 -3.83 9.18
C LYS A 299 -20.99 -2.66 9.05
N TYR A 300 -20.51 -1.49 8.67
CA TYR A 300 -21.30 -0.26 8.51
C TYR A 300 -20.99 0.42 7.16
N PRO A 301 -21.63 -0.03 6.07
CA PRO A 301 -21.37 0.47 4.71
C PRO A 301 -21.51 1.99 4.56
N GLU A 302 -22.35 2.62 5.37
CA GLU A 302 -22.55 4.08 5.43
C GLU A 302 -21.29 4.85 5.87
N LEU A 303 -20.34 4.19 6.54
CA LEU A 303 -19.09 4.80 7.01
C LEU A 303 -17.95 4.69 6.00
N ARG A 304 -18.13 3.96 4.88
CA ARG A 304 -17.08 3.63 3.92
C ARG A 304 -16.28 4.85 3.44
N GLN A 305 -16.96 5.94 3.07
CA GLN A 305 -16.29 7.16 2.58
C GLN A 305 -15.48 7.88 3.67
N LEU A 306 -15.84 7.70 4.95
CA LEU A 306 -15.21 8.36 6.09
C LEU A 306 -14.03 7.57 6.67
N LEU A 307 -14.04 6.25 6.52
CA LEU A 307 -13.02 5.35 7.08
C LEU A 307 -12.04 4.78 6.05
N ASN A 308 -12.34 4.89 4.74
CA ASN A 308 -11.48 4.37 3.67
C ASN A 308 -10.05 4.89 3.77
N VAL A 309 -9.08 3.99 3.67
CA VAL A 309 -7.64 4.30 3.77
C VAL A 309 -7.01 4.41 2.38
N GLU A 310 -6.84 5.64 1.91
CA GLU A 310 -6.02 5.96 0.73
C GLU A 310 -4.55 6.09 1.14
N GLY A 311 -3.78 4.99 1.02
CA GLY A 311 -2.40 4.93 1.52
C GLY A 311 -1.45 5.99 0.94
N LEU A 312 -1.56 6.29 -0.36
CA LEU A 312 -0.75 7.33 -1.00
C LEU A 312 -1.03 8.72 -0.43
N ARG A 313 -2.31 9.05 -0.25
CA ARG A 313 -2.75 10.34 0.29
C ARG A 313 -2.41 10.50 1.76
N ALA A 314 -2.44 9.40 2.52
CA ALA A 314 -2.01 9.38 3.91
C ALA A 314 -0.50 9.62 4.04
N LYS A 315 0.28 9.05 3.11
CA LYS A 315 1.73 9.28 3.03
C LYS A 315 2.05 10.73 2.67
N GLU A 316 1.40 11.26 1.64
CA GLU A 316 1.52 12.66 1.25
C GLU A 316 1.24 13.58 2.44
N LEU A 317 0.14 13.36 3.17
CA LEU A 317 -0.18 14.12 4.38
C LEU A 317 0.90 13.99 5.48
N ALA A 318 1.46 12.79 5.69
CA ALA A 318 2.50 12.57 6.69
C ALA A 318 3.81 13.30 6.40
N GLU A 319 4.16 13.43 5.10
CA GLU A 319 5.38 14.09 4.60
C GLU A 319 5.17 15.60 4.35
N THR A 320 3.92 16.06 4.32
CA THR A 320 3.57 17.43 3.94
C THR A 320 4.17 18.50 4.86
N GLY A 321 4.75 19.52 4.23
CA GLY A 321 5.26 20.71 4.90
C GLY A 321 4.16 21.63 5.43
N ARG A 322 4.52 22.51 6.37
CA ARG A 322 3.58 23.42 7.07
C ARG A 322 2.63 24.17 6.14
N THR A 323 3.17 24.80 5.09
CA THR A 323 2.42 25.67 4.16
C THR A 323 1.43 24.90 3.29
N ALA A 324 1.62 23.60 3.13
CA ALA A 324 0.79 22.73 2.29
C ALA A 324 -0.24 21.90 3.10
N LEU A 325 -0.25 21.96 4.44
CA LEU A 325 -1.24 21.23 5.25
C LEU A 325 -2.69 21.64 4.97
N SER A 326 -2.92 22.87 4.51
CA SER A 326 -4.24 23.37 4.10
C SER A 326 -4.82 22.58 2.91
N LYS A 327 -3.98 22.02 2.03
CA LYS A 327 -4.39 21.19 0.88
C LYS A 327 -5.12 19.91 1.31
N HIS A 328 -4.82 19.42 2.51
CA HIS A 328 -5.42 18.21 3.06
C HIS A 328 -6.66 18.48 3.90
N GLY A 329 -7.29 19.66 3.77
CA GLY A 329 -8.49 20.01 4.55
C GLY A 329 -9.65 19.00 4.43
N ASN A 330 -9.74 18.30 3.30
CA ASN A 330 -10.83 17.37 2.97
C ASN A 330 -10.47 15.87 3.16
N VAL A 331 -9.34 15.53 3.80
CA VAL A 331 -9.02 14.11 4.04
C VAL A 331 -9.97 13.48 5.06
N ASN A 332 -10.37 12.22 4.83
CA ASN A 332 -11.26 11.48 5.71
C ASN A 332 -10.54 10.96 6.98
N PHE A 333 -11.27 10.35 7.92
CA PHE A 333 -10.67 9.88 9.18
C PHE A 333 -9.70 8.72 8.98
N GLY A 334 -9.98 7.82 8.04
CA GLY A 334 -9.09 6.69 7.71
C GLY A 334 -7.71 7.15 7.26
N VAL A 335 -7.66 8.09 6.31
CA VAL A 335 -6.44 8.74 5.82
C VAL A 335 -5.73 9.49 6.94
N LYS A 336 -6.43 10.27 7.75
CA LYS A 336 -5.83 10.99 8.90
C LYS A 336 -5.22 10.04 9.93
N ALA A 337 -5.90 8.94 10.27
CA ALA A 337 -5.44 7.96 11.25
C ALA A 337 -4.19 7.23 10.75
N TYR A 338 -4.22 6.77 9.49
CA TYR A 338 -3.07 6.12 8.87
C TYR A 338 -1.87 7.09 8.75
N ALA A 339 -2.11 8.32 8.30
CA ALA A 339 -1.09 9.36 8.23
C ALA A 339 -0.50 9.72 9.59
N ALA A 340 -1.32 9.70 10.65
CA ALA A 340 -0.85 10.02 12.01
C ALA A 340 0.13 8.96 12.51
N LEU A 341 -0.13 7.68 12.26
CA LEU A 341 0.80 6.61 12.65
C LEU A 341 2.11 6.67 11.85
N LEU A 342 2.03 6.94 10.54
CA LEU A 342 3.21 7.22 9.69
C LEU A 342 4.02 8.40 10.23
N ALA A 343 3.37 9.55 10.42
CA ALA A 343 4.05 10.77 10.84
C ALA A 343 4.58 10.69 12.29
N TYR A 344 3.93 9.92 13.15
CA TYR A 344 4.42 9.68 14.51
C TYR A 344 5.74 8.90 14.52
N ARG A 345 5.84 7.82 13.73
CA ARG A 345 7.11 7.08 13.55
C ARG A 345 8.24 8.02 13.17
N GLU A 346 8.01 8.85 12.16
CA GLU A 346 9.00 9.80 11.68
C GLU A 346 9.41 10.81 12.74
N PHE A 347 8.43 11.37 13.46
CA PHE A 347 8.70 12.26 14.56
C PHE A 347 9.51 11.57 15.67
N MET A 348 9.22 10.30 15.95
CA MET A 348 9.94 9.53 16.98
C MET A 348 11.42 9.39 16.66
N PHE A 349 11.78 9.17 15.40
CA PHE A 349 13.18 9.05 14.97
C PHE A 349 13.80 10.37 14.51
N GLY A 350 13.13 11.49 14.79
CA GLY A 350 13.69 12.84 14.72
C GLY A 350 13.34 13.61 13.44
N VAL A 351 12.52 13.09 12.54
CA VAL A 351 12.08 13.88 11.38
C VAL A 351 10.91 14.77 11.78
N LYS A 352 11.13 16.08 11.84
CA LYS A 352 10.09 17.04 12.23
C LYS A 352 9.20 17.41 11.04
N THR A 353 8.26 16.53 10.67
CA THR A 353 7.21 16.91 9.71
C THR A 353 6.10 17.71 10.42
N ALA A 354 5.34 18.51 9.67
CA ALA A 354 4.26 19.30 10.25
C ALA A 354 3.17 18.39 10.85
N TYR A 355 2.77 17.34 10.11
CA TYR A 355 1.84 16.35 10.62
C TYR A 355 2.45 15.42 11.69
N GLY A 356 3.78 15.28 11.74
CA GLY A 356 4.47 14.57 12.83
C GLY A 356 4.37 15.31 14.17
N VAL A 357 4.46 16.65 14.15
CA VAL A 357 4.20 17.49 15.34
C VAL A 357 2.76 17.30 15.82
N VAL A 358 1.80 17.24 14.89
CA VAL A 358 0.39 16.92 15.18
C VAL A 358 0.29 15.55 15.83
N ALA A 359 0.77 14.51 15.16
CA ALA A 359 0.68 13.13 15.63
C ALA A 359 1.29 12.98 17.03
N LYS A 360 2.50 13.50 17.27
CA LYS A 360 3.14 13.45 18.59
C LYS A 360 2.31 14.12 19.67
N HIS A 361 1.91 15.39 19.45
CA HIS A 361 1.17 16.16 20.44
C HIS A 361 -0.15 15.49 20.84
N TRP A 362 -0.94 15.10 19.84
CA TRP A 362 -2.29 14.61 20.06
C TRP A 362 -2.33 13.15 20.49
N LEU A 363 -1.47 12.27 19.94
CA LEU A 363 -1.47 10.84 20.29
C LEU A 363 -0.84 10.58 21.67
N GLU A 364 0.28 11.23 22.01
CA GLU A 364 0.91 11.07 23.33
C GLU A 364 0.06 11.68 24.45
N GLY A 365 -0.57 12.84 24.18
CA GLY A 365 -1.47 13.51 25.10
C GLY A 365 -2.84 12.83 25.26
N GLY A 366 -3.09 11.73 24.54
CA GLY A 366 -4.37 11.03 24.55
C GLY A 366 -5.50 11.84 23.93
N LYS A 367 -5.23 12.86 23.14
CA LYS A 367 -6.22 13.74 22.52
C LYS A 367 -6.49 13.36 21.05
N THR A 368 -6.35 12.08 20.72
CA THR A 368 -6.58 11.48 19.41
C THR A 368 -7.91 11.90 18.73
N PRO A 369 -9.05 12.02 19.45
CA PRO A 369 -10.30 12.49 18.84
C PRO A 369 -10.18 13.89 18.21
N TRP A 370 -9.41 14.78 18.82
CA TRP A 370 -9.20 16.13 18.31
C TRP A 370 -8.31 16.16 17.05
N LEU A 371 -7.32 15.27 16.97
CA LEU A 371 -6.52 15.08 15.74
C LEU A 371 -7.40 14.71 14.56
N LEU A 372 -8.35 13.79 14.77
CA LEU A 372 -9.24 13.31 13.72
C LEU A 372 -10.34 14.33 13.37
N TYR A 373 -10.85 15.03 14.39
CA TYR A 373 -11.87 16.07 14.27
C TYR A 373 -11.38 17.29 13.47
N TYR A 374 -10.22 17.85 13.83
CA TYR A 374 -9.71 19.06 13.18
C TYR A 374 -9.20 18.78 11.75
N THR A 375 -9.21 19.82 10.91
CA THR A 375 -8.43 19.78 9.66
C THR A 375 -6.94 19.68 9.99
N PRO A 376 -6.10 19.08 9.12
CA PRO A 376 -4.66 18.95 9.39
C PRO A 376 -3.97 20.27 9.75
N HIS A 377 -4.32 21.37 9.08
CA HIS A 377 -3.79 22.69 9.38
C HIS A 377 -4.20 23.18 10.79
N THR A 378 -5.48 23.05 11.15
CA THR A 378 -5.97 23.45 12.48
C THR A 378 -5.35 22.59 13.59
N ALA A 379 -5.23 21.27 13.36
CA ALA A 379 -4.59 20.36 14.30
C ALA A 379 -3.11 20.73 14.53
N TYR A 380 -2.42 21.18 13.48
CA TYR A 380 -1.04 21.70 13.57
C TYR A 380 -0.95 23.02 14.32
N TYR A 381 -1.82 23.98 14.03
CA TYR A 381 -1.84 25.28 14.71
C TYR A 381 -1.92 25.14 16.25
N TYR A 382 -2.75 24.21 16.73
CA TYR A 382 -2.87 23.93 18.16
C TYR A 382 -1.69 23.11 18.71
N ALA A 383 -1.09 22.22 17.91
CA ALA A 383 0.06 21.41 18.31
C ALA A 383 1.40 22.19 18.33
N GLU A 384 1.59 23.15 17.42
CA GLU A 384 2.85 23.90 17.24
C GLU A 384 3.29 24.61 18.52
N LYS A 385 2.33 25.17 19.27
CA LYS A 385 2.58 25.88 20.54
C LYS A 385 3.26 25.00 21.60
N ALA A 386 3.21 23.67 21.45
CA ALA A 386 3.81 22.70 22.36
C ALA A 386 5.06 21.98 21.80
N GLY A 387 5.42 22.19 20.52
CA GLY A 387 6.28 21.29 19.76
C GLY A 387 7.79 21.58 19.81
N ARG A 388 8.47 21.17 20.89
CA ARG A 388 9.94 20.93 20.89
C ARG A 388 10.25 19.47 20.48
N GLY A 389 11.17 19.28 19.53
CA GLY A 389 11.60 17.97 19.00
C GLY A 389 11.99 18.00 17.51
N GLY A 390 12.60 16.92 17.02
CA GLY A 390 13.23 16.79 15.70
C GLY A 390 14.73 16.46 15.82
N ILE A 391 15.41 16.18 14.71
CA ILE A 391 16.86 16.05 14.61
C ILE A 391 17.41 17.42 14.89
N THR A 392 18.10 17.53 16.02
CA THR A 392 18.69 18.78 16.51
C THR A 392 20.21 18.80 16.39
N THR A 393 20.81 17.63 16.17
CA THR A 393 22.26 17.45 16.04
C THR A 393 22.61 16.66 14.79
N ASN A 394 23.84 16.83 14.30
CA ASN A 394 24.37 16.04 13.19
C ASN A 394 24.44 14.54 13.55
N ASP A 395 24.70 14.23 14.82
CA ASP A 395 24.74 12.89 15.39
C ASP A 395 23.41 12.15 15.18
N GLU A 396 22.28 12.79 15.52
CA GLU A 396 20.94 12.26 15.30
C GLU A 396 20.65 12.08 13.80
N ALA A 397 21.12 13.02 12.97
CA ALA A 397 20.96 12.99 11.52
C ALA A 397 21.71 11.81 10.88
N VAL A 398 22.93 11.53 11.33
CA VAL A 398 23.75 10.40 10.88
C VAL A 398 23.07 9.07 11.25
N VAL A 399 22.62 8.91 12.50
CA VAL A 399 21.95 7.68 12.94
C VAL A 399 20.65 7.45 12.17
N GLU A 400 19.85 8.49 11.93
CA GLU A 400 18.63 8.39 11.13
C GLU A 400 18.93 8.03 9.67
N ALA A 401 19.98 8.61 9.06
CA ALA A 401 20.40 8.22 7.72
C ALA A 401 20.68 6.71 7.63
N PHE A 402 21.46 6.15 8.56
CA PHE A 402 21.74 4.72 8.59
C PHE A 402 20.53 3.86 8.99
N ARG A 403 19.60 4.38 9.81
CA ARG A 403 18.33 3.69 10.09
C ARG A 403 17.55 3.49 8.80
N ARG A 404 17.46 4.51 7.95
CA ARG A 404 16.73 4.46 6.68
C ARG A 404 17.24 3.40 5.71
N LEU A 405 18.51 3.03 5.77
CA LEU A 405 19.04 1.92 4.96
C LEU A 405 18.27 0.61 5.17
N PHE A 406 17.74 0.38 6.38
CA PHE A 406 17.08 -0.87 6.76
C PHE A 406 15.55 -0.83 6.65
N LEU A 407 14.97 0.27 6.16
CA LEU A 407 13.52 0.41 5.99
C LEU A 407 13.03 -0.28 4.72
N LYS A 408 11.80 -0.79 4.77
CA LYS A 408 11.15 -1.49 3.66
C LYS A 408 10.30 -0.56 2.80
N PRO A 409 10.12 -0.85 1.51
CA PRO A 409 10.64 -2.01 0.75
C PRO A 409 12.09 -1.86 0.24
N GLY A 410 12.70 -0.68 0.33
CA GLY A 410 14.01 -0.37 -0.22
C GLY A 410 15.11 -1.31 0.27
N ALA A 411 15.08 -1.68 1.55
CA ALA A 411 16.06 -2.60 2.11
C ALA A 411 16.01 -4.01 1.50
N GLU A 412 14.83 -4.46 1.07
CA GLU A 412 14.67 -5.73 0.38
C GLU A 412 15.19 -5.63 -1.05
N ARG A 413 14.85 -4.52 -1.74
CA ARG A 413 15.26 -4.26 -3.12
C ARG A 413 16.78 -4.13 -3.26
N TYR A 414 17.45 -3.48 -2.30
CA TYR A 414 18.89 -3.22 -2.34
C TYR A 414 19.67 -4.07 -1.32
N SER A 415 19.17 -5.28 -1.01
CA SER A 415 19.76 -6.20 -0.04
C SER A 415 21.24 -6.51 -0.31
N ARG A 416 21.64 -6.67 -1.58
CA ARG A 416 23.06 -6.86 -1.97
C ARG A 416 23.95 -5.70 -1.49
N PHE A 417 23.46 -4.46 -1.60
CA PHE A 417 24.21 -3.27 -1.17
C PHE A 417 24.32 -3.26 0.35
N LEU A 418 23.22 -3.55 1.03
CA LEU A 418 23.16 -3.68 2.49
C LEU A 418 24.10 -4.75 3.02
N ASP A 419 24.25 -5.88 2.34
CA ASP A 419 25.20 -6.92 2.73
C ASP A 419 26.64 -6.40 2.68
N LYS A 420 27.01 -5.62 1.66
CA LYS A 420 28.33 -4.96 1.61
C LYS A 420 28.53 -3.95 2.75
N VAL A 421 27.50 -3.16 3.06
CA VAL A 421 27.53 -2.20 4.19
C VAL A 421 27.75 -2.96 5.51
N LEU A 422 27.03 -4.07 5.73
CA LEU A 422 27.15 -4.89 6.93
C LEU A 422 28.48 -5.63 7.01
N GLU A 423 29.01 -6.12 5.88
CA GLU A 423 30.33 -6.75 5.82
C GLU A 423 31.43 -5.74 6.20
N ALA A 424 31.40 -4.55 5.61
CA ALA A 424 32.35 -3.47 5.93
C ALA A 424 32.29 -3.07 7.41
N ALA A 425 31.08 -3.05 8.00
CA ALA A 425 30.87 -2.79 9.41
C ALA A 425 31.44 -3.91 10.31
N ARG A 426 31.19 -5.19 9.99
CA ARG A 426 31.67 -6.34 10.78
C ARG A 426 33.20 -6.42 10.82
N GLN A 427 33.86 -6.16 9.69
CA GLN A 427 35.32 -6.20 9.59
C GLN A 427 36.00 -5.13 10.48
N ARG A 428 35.31 -4.04 10.79
CA ARG A 428 35.87 -2.87 11.48
C ARG A 428 35.24 -2.56 12.84
N GLY A 429 34.29 -3.39 13.29
CA GLY A 429 33.54 -3.16 14.54
C GLY A 429 32.57 -1.97 14.49
N GLY A 430 32.16 -1.54 13.29
CA GLY A 430 31.31 -0.38 13.02
C GLY A 430 31.65 0.28 11.67
N LEU A 431 30.85 1.25 11.24
CA LEU A 431 31.20 2.14 10.11
C LEU A 431 31.70 3.47 10.64
N ALA A 432 32.95 3.78 10.34
CA ALA A 432 33.53 5.08 10.64
C ALA A 432 33.21 6.09 9.52
N LEU A 433 32.86 7.31 9.90
CA LEU A 433 32.53 8.41 9.00
C LEU A 433 33.49 9.56 9.27
N GLU A 434 34.20 9.96 8.22
CA GLU A 434 35.17 11.05 8.26
C GLU A 434 34.57 12.30 7.59
N PRO A 435 34.41 13.42 8.31
CA PRO A 435 33.94 14.67 7.73
C PRO A 435 34.89 15.13 6.62
N GLU A 436 34.35 15.49 5.45
CA GLU A 436 35.14 16.13 4.39
C GLU A 436 35.04 17.66 4.48
N PRO A 437 36.18 18.39 4.44
CA PRO A 437 36.16 19.83 4.32
C PRO A 437 35.71 20.22 2.92
N ARG A 438 34.53 20.85 2.82
CA ARG A 438 34.08 21.60 1.63
C ARG A 438 33.78 23.04 2.04
N GLU A 439 34.15 23.98 1.18
CA GLU A 439 33.43 25.26 1.10
C GLU A 439 32.02 24.94 0.60
N GLU A 440 30.97 25.02 1.44
CA GLU A 440 29.58 25.38 1.05
C GLU A 440 28.54 25.12 2.16
N SER A 441 28.01 26.23 2.69
CA SER A 441 26.79 26.45 3.49
C SER A 441 26.64 25.75 4.86
N ASP A 442 26.15 26.49 5.87
CA ASP A 442 25.81 26.03 7.23
C ASP A 442 24.70 24.94 7.31
N LYS A 443 24.32 24.35 6.17
CA LYS A 443 23.15 23.49 6.00
C LYS A 443 23.46 22.11 5.41
N THR A 444 24.68 21.83 4.95
CA THR A 444 25.03 20.54 4.33
C THR A 444 26.33 19.96 4.90
N TRP A 445 26.30 18.68 5.25
CA TRP A 445 27.44 17.92 5.78
C TRP A 445 27.75 16.72 4.89
N VAL A 446 29.03 16.49 4.63
CA VAL A 446 29.51 15.37 3.80
C VAL A 446 30.49 14.54 4.61
N PHE A 447 30.24 13.23 4.63
CA PHE A 447 31.06 12.25 5.32
C PHE A 447 31.55 11.19 4.36
N LYS A 448 32.85 10.91 4.36
CA LYS A 448 33.41 9.74 3.70
C LYS A 448 33.13 8.50 4.55
N VAL A 449 32.65 7.42 3.94
CA VAL A 449 32.32 6.18 4.66
C VAL A 449 33.49 5.21 4.60
N THR A 450 34.19 5.04 5.73
CA THR A 450 35.37 4.18 5.81
C THR A 450 34.99 2.72 5.65
N GLY A 451 35.69 2.01 4.76
CA GLY A 451 35.41 0.62 4.40
C GLY A 451 34.45 0.44 3.22
N LEU A 452 33.83 1.52 2.75
CA LEU A 452 33.06 1.55 1.50
C LEU A 452 33.70 2.57 0.57
N GLU A 453 34.80 2.16 -0.09
CA GLU A 453 35.52 3.05 -1.01
C GLU A 453 34.58 3.62 -2.09
N GLY A 454 34.65 4.93 -2.30
CA GLY A 454 33.81 5.61 -3.27
C GLY A 454 32.40 5.97 -2.78
N VAL A 455 32.07 5.71 -1.50
CA VAL A 455 30.77 6.10 -0.91
C VAL A 455 30.94 7.31 0.01
N LYS A 456 30.08 8.31 -0.18
CA LYS A 456 29.97 9.48 0.70
C LYS A 456 28.53 9.65 1.18
N LEU A 457 28.34 9.83 2.48
CA LEU A 457 27.06 10.22 3.05
C LEU A 457 26.94 11.75 3.01
N VAL A 458 25.89 12.24 2.37
CA VAL A 458 25.50 13.65 2.35
C VAL A 458 24.23 13.80 3.18
N VAL A 459 24.28 14.72 4.13
CA VAL A 459 23.17 15.06 5.02
C VAL A 459 22.91 16.55 4.87
N SER A 460 21.70 16.95 4.44
CA SER A 460 21.38 18.37 4.22
C SER A 460 20.10 18.79 4.92
N LYS A 461 20.07 20.02 5.44
CA LYS A 461 18.91 20.66 6.02
C LYS A 461 18.13 21.43 4.95
N ILE A 462 16.87 21.06 4.75
CA ILE A 462 15.97 21.63 3.75
C ILE A 462 15.04 22.67 4.40
N GLY A 463 15.09 23.89 3.87
CA GLY A 463 14.20 25.00 4.23
C GLY A 463 14.34 25.49 5.67
N GLU A 464 13.44 26.38 6.08
CA GLU A 464 13.33 26.89 7.46
C GLU A 464 12.68 25.87 8.42
N SER A 465 11.98 24.86 7.87
CA SER A 465 11.15 23.91 8.59
C SER A 465 11.88 22.75 9.27
N ALA A 466 13.23 22.76 9.31
CA ALA A 466 14.06 21.70 9.90
C ALA A 466 13.84 20.29 9.30
N SER A 467 13.50 20.20 8.00
CA SER A 467 13.48 18.94 7.26
C SER A 467 14.89 18.53 6.87
N TRP A 468 15.16 17.23 6.73
CA TRP A 468 16.48 16.70 6.41
C TRP A 468 16.42 15.79 5.18
N SER A 469 17.42 15.89 4.29
CA SER A 469 17.69 14.92 3.23
C SER A 469 18.96 14.13 3.50
N PHE A 470 18.92 12.86 3.13
CA PHE A 470 19.99 11.90 3.35
C PHE A 470 20.27 11.16 2.04
N VAL A 471 21.50 11.24 1.55
CA VAL A 471 21.90 10.68 0.26
C VAL A 471 23.25 10.00 0.41
N LEU A 472 23.38 8.77 -0.08
CA LEU A 472 24.71 8.16 -0.30
C LEU A 472 25.13 8.43 -1.74
N MET A 473 26.13 9.30 -1.93
CA MET A 473 26.78 9.49 -3.22
C MET A 473 27.69 8.32 -3.52
N LEU A 474 27.55 7.75 -4.71
CA LEU A 474 28.33 6.61 -5.17
C LEU A 474 29.23 7.04 -6.33
N ASP A 475 30.52 6.77 -6.21
CA ASP A 475 31.46 7.04 -7.29
C ASP A 475 31.30 6.07 -8.49
N ARG A 476 32.15 6.24 -9.50
CA ARG A 476 32.08 5.46 -10.74
C ARG A 476 32.25 3.94 -10.54
N ARG A 477 32.91 3.49 -9.47
CA ARG A 477 33.19 2.07 -9.22
C ARG A 477 31.92 1.29 -8.90
N TRP A 478 30.92 1.96 -8.33
CA TRP A 478 29.65 1.36 -7.95
C TRP A 478 28.70 1.09 -9.14
N ARG A 479 29.01 1.59 -10.34
CA ARG A 479 28.24 1.26 -11.55
C ARG A 479 28.27 -0.22 -11.88
N GLU A 480 29.42 -0.84 -11.71
CA GLU A 480 29.59 -2.27 -11.93
C GLU A 480 28.73 -3.08 -10.95
N PHE A 481 28.63 -2.60 -9.71
CA PHE A 481 27.78 -3.21 -8.70
C PHE A 481 26.28 -3.10 -9.04
N PHE A 482 25.84 -1.97 -9.61
CA PHE A 482 24.46 -1.73 -10.07
C PHE A 482 24.26 -1.99 -11.57
N ARG A 483 25.04 -2.91 -12.17
CA ARG A 483 24.99 -3.20 -13.61
C ARG A 483 23.64 -3.75 -14.03
N GLU A 484 22.97 -4.51 -13.19
CA GLU A 484 21.64 -5.06 -13.49
C GLU A 484 20.59 -3.96 -13.61
N GLU A 485 20.55 -3.03 -12.66
CA GLU A 485 19.63 -1.89 -12.63
C GLU A 485 19.88 -0.95 -13.82
N LEU A 486 21.16 -0.62 -14.08
CA LEU A 486 21.56 0.18 -15.24
C LEU A 486 21.24 -0.54 -16.55
N GLY A 487 21.51 -1.84 -16.62
CA GLY A 487 21.23 -2.68 -17.78
C GLY A 487 19.74 -2.78 -18.09
N ALA A 488 18.88 -2.83 -17.07
CA ALA A 488 17.43 -2.79 -17.26
C ALA A 488 16.99 -1.46 -17.89
N VAL A 489 17.47 -0.33 -17.37
CA VAL A 489 17.19 0.99 -17.97
C VAL A 489 17.68 1.05 -19.42
N GLU A 490 18.90 0.59 -19.70
CA GLU A 490 19.47 0.65 -21.05
C GLU A 490 18.71 -0.23 -22.06
N ARG A 491 18.33 -1.46 -21.66
CA ARG A 491 17.53 -2.36 -22.51
C ARG A 491 16.17 -1.74 -22.86
N VAL A 492 15.44 -1.28 -21.85
CA VAL A 492 14.10 -0.70 -22.04
C VAL A 492 14.20 0.60 -22.83
N ALA A 493 15.20 1.46 -22.54
CA ALA A 493 15.43 2.69 -23.30
C ALA A 493 15.76 2.43 -24.77
N THR A 494 16.53 1.38 -25.06
CA THR A 494 16.85 0.96 -26.43
C THR A 494 15.61 0.47 -27.17
N THR A 495 14.80 -0.39 -26.52
CA THR A 495 13.51 -0.82 -27.08
C THR A 495 12.58 0.36 -27.33
N LEU A 496 12.49 1.27 -26.34
CA LEU A 496 11.65 2.45 -26.40
C LEU A 496 12.08 3.36 -27.55
N LYS A 497 13.37 3.70 -27.66
CA LYS A 497 13.92 4.53 -28.74
C LYS A 497 13.66 3.93 -30.12
N ARG A 498 13.77 2.60 -30.26
CA ARG A 498 13.49 1.88 -31.52
C ARG A 498 12.01 1.95 -31.91
N ARG A 499 11.08 1.82 -30.95
CA ARG A 499 9.63 1.88 -31.22
C ARG A 499 9.11 3.32 -31.33
N TRP A 500 9.70 4.26 -30.62
CA TRP A 500 9.22 5.64 -30.60
C TRP A 500 9.59 6.39 -31.88
N ARG A 501 10.80 6.19 -32.44
CA ARG A 501 11.28 6.77 -33.72
C ARG A 501 10.47 7.97 -34.25
N SER A 502 10.45 9.07 -33.50
CA SER A 502 9.79 10.30 -33.96
C SER A 502 10.73 11.05 -34.88
N GLU A 503 10.26 11.45 -36.06
CA GLU A 503 11.02 12.32 -36.97
C GLU A 503 11.22 13.74 -36.41
N SER A 504 10.42 14.12 -35.40
CA SER A 504 10.44 15.40 -34.68
C SER A 504 10.37 15.11 -33.17
N PRO A 505 11.51 14.96 -32.46
CA PRO A 505 11.53 14.68 -31.02
C PRO A 505 11.39 15.93 -30.16
N LEU A 506 11.57 17.14 -30.74
CA LEU A 506 11.56 18.40 -30.00
C LEU A 506 10.28 18.61 -29.18
N PRO A 507 9.05 18.39 -29.70
CA PRO A 507 7.83 18.53 -28.91
C PRO A 507 7.84 17.70 -27.61
N HIS A 508 8.25 16.43 -27.68
CA HIS A 508 8.39 15.57 -26.49
C HIS A 508 9.48 16.09 -25.55
N MET A 509 10.63 16.51 -26.08
CA MET A 509 11.72 17.08 -25.29
C MET A 509 11.32 18.38 -24.59
N SER A 510 10.60 19.27 -25.26
CA SER A 510 10.12 20.55 -24.71
C SER A 510 9.16 20.35 -23.55
N GLY A 511 8.23 19.39 -23.67
CA GLY A 511 7.37 19.00 -22.55
C GLY A 511 8.16 18.43 -21.37
N TRP A 512 9.16 17.60 -21.65
CA TRP A 512 10.00 16.97 -20.62
C TRP A 512 10.97 17.95 -19.92
N LEU A 513 11.40 19.01 -20.63
CA LEU A 513 12.17 20.13 -20.08
C LEU A 513 11.34 20.99 -19.12
N ALA A 514 10.06 21.17 -19.42
CA ALA A 514 9.13 21.89 -18.56
C ALA A 514 8.85 21.18 -17.22
N SER A 515 9.19 19.89 -17.12
CA SER A 515 8.97 19.06 -15.92
C SER A 515 10.29 18.60 -15.31
N ASP A 516 10.84 17.47 -15.78
CA ASP A 516 11.91 16.72 -15.11
C ASP A 516 13.34 17.14 -15.51
N VAL A 517 13.57 17.64 -16.73
CA VAL A 517 14.93 17.97 -17.20
C VAL A 517 15.25 19.44 -16.94
N SER A 518 16.28 19.66 -16.14
CA SER A 518 16.89 20.97 -15.94
C SER A 518 17.95 21.26 -16.99
N ILE A 519 18.25 22.53 -17.24
CA ILE A 519 19.43 22.94 -18.02
C ILE A 519 20.35 23.70 -17.07
N SER A 520 21.57 23.21 -16.90
CA SER A 520 22.57 23.79 -16.01
C SER A 520 23.85 24.03 -16.80
N ARG A 521 24.33 25.28 -16.83
CA ARG A 521 25.50 25.70 -17.64
C ARG A 521 25.34 25.33 -19.12
N GLY A 522 24.12 25.43 -19.65
CA GLY A 522 23.77 25.09 -21.03
C GLY A 522 23.63 23.60 -21.32
N GLU A 523 23.87 22.71 -20.35
CA GLU A 523 23.78 21.26 -20.53
C GLU A 523 22.49 20.69 -19.88
N PRO A 524 21.70 19.87 -20.60
CA PRO A 524 20.57 19.19 -20.01
C PRO A 524 21.02 18.17 -18.94
N SER A 525 20.35 18.21 -17.78
CA SER A 525 20.65 17.34 -16.65
C SER A 525 19.38 16.96 -15.87
N MET A 526 19.38 15.77 -15.29
CA MET A 526 18.24 15.24 -14.54
C MET A 526 18.74 14.34 -13.41
N SER A 527 18.00 14.36 -12.30
CA SER A 527 18.12 13.37 -11.23
C SER A 527 16.77 12.68 -11.07
N THR A 528 16.73 11.35 -11.12
CA THR A 528 15.49 10.61 -10.86
C THR A 528 15.74 9.30 -10.13
N SER A 529 14.78 8.88 -9.29
CA SER A 529 14.70 7.52 -8.75
C SER A 529 13.68 6.64 -9.48
N SER A 530 12.97 7.20 -10.47
CA SER A 530 12.06 6.47 -11.34
C SER A 530 12.84 5.88 -12.52
N PHE A 531 12.84 4.55 -12.58
CA PHE A 531 13.44 3.81 -13.69
C PHE A 531 12.76 4.15 -15.02
N TRP A 532 11.44 4.40 -15.03
CA TRP A 532 10.73 4.84 -16.22
C TRP A 532 11.16 6.23 -16.70
N GLN A 533 11.29 7.21 -15.80
CA GLN A 533 11.81 8.53 -16.16
C GLN A 533 13.24 8.42 -16.69
N ALA A 534 14.09 7.58 -16.09
CA ALA A 534 15.44 7.30 -16.57
C ALA A 534 15.44 6.73 -17.99
N VAL A 535 14.58 5.74 -18.27
CA VAL A 535 14.39 5.10 -19.58
C VAL A 535 13.98 6.13 -20.65
N VAL A 536 12.92 6.88 -20.36
CA VAL A 536 12.36 7.88 -21.26
C VAL A 536 13.40 8.95 -21.60
N THR A 537 14.09 9.45 -20.58
CA THR A 537 15.03 10.54 -20.79
C THR A 537 16.30 10.07 -21.49
N LYS A 538 16.78 8.85 -21.23
CA LYS A 538 17.84 8.22 -22.03
C LYS A 538 17.41 8.07 -23.50
N ALA A 539 16.16 7.66 -23.76
CA ALA A 539 15.64 7.48 -25.11
C ALA A 539 15.55 8.80 -25.90
N LEU A 540 15.12 9.89 -25.25
CA LEU A 540 15.01 11.22 -25.85
C LEU A 540 16.37 11.91 -25.99
N PHE A 541 17.12 12.06 -24.89
CA PHE A 541 18.28 12.95 -24.80
C PHE A 541 19.64 12.24 -24.97
N GLY A 542 19.67 10.92 -25.23
CA GLY A 542 20.88 10.21 -25.67
C GLY A 542 22.05 10.26 -24.68
N TRP A 543 21.79 10.02 -23.40
CA TRP A 543 22.76 10.22 -22.31
C TRP A 543 23.94 9.25 -22.30
N SER A 544 25.10 9.74 -21.86
CA SER A 544 26.33 8.94 -21.76
C SER A 544 26.24 7.81 -20.72
N ASP A 545 27.06 6.77 -20.88
CA ASP A 545 27.25 5.71 -19.87
C ASP A 545 27.95 6.23 -18.60
N ALA A 546 28.29 7.53 -18.57
CA ALA A 546 28.88 8.20 -17.44
C ALA A 546 27.87 8.66 -16.37
N VAL A 547 26.75 7.96 -16.20
CA VAL A 547 25.71 8.19 -15.19
C VAL A 547 26.29 8.19 -13.77
N ARG A 548 25.98 9.21 -12.96
CA ARG A 548 26.32 9.20 -11.53
C ARG A 548 25.19 8.50 -10.77
N LEU A 549 25.55 7.70 -9.77
CA LEU A 549 24.59 6.98 -8.95
C LEU A 549 24.52 7.59 -7.55
N GLU A 550 23.33 7.65 -7.01
CA GLU A 550 23.06 8.07 -5.64
C GLU A 550 22.04 7.13 -5.02
N LEU A 551 22.10 6.90 -3.71
CA LEU A 551 21.03 6.22 -2.98
C LEU A 551 20.35 7.23 -2.06
N ASN A 552 19.13 7.62 -2.44
CA ASN A 552 18.27 8.46 -1.61
C ASN A 552 17.72 7.62 -0.46
N LEU A 553 17.93 8.06 0.78
CA LEU A 553 17.47 7.33 1.97
C LEU A 553 16.13 7.94 2.40
N THR A 554 15.05 7.23 2.05
CA THR A 554 13.66 7.69 2.21
C THR A 554 12.94 6.93 3.32
N LEU A 555 11.67 7.24 3.55
CA LEU A 555 10.81 6.49 4.49
C LEU A 555 10.51 5.06 4.03
N GLU A 556 10.66 4.81 2.73
CA GLU A 556 10.58 3.48 2.12
C GLU A 556 11.96 2.79 2.07
N GLY A 557 12.96 3.40 2.69
CA GLY A 557 14.35 2.97 2.68
C GLY A 557 15.14 3.46 1.46
N PRO A 558 16.23 2.76 1.10
CA PRO A 558 17.11 3.19 0.01
C PRO A 558 16.38 3.15 -1.34
N LYS A 559 16.56 4.20 -2.13
CA LYS A 559 16.10 4.31 -3.52
C LYS A 559 17.27 4.72 -4.41
N LEU A 560 17.61 3.88 -5.37
CA LEU A 560 18.63 4.21 -6.35
C LEU A 560 18.13 5.37 -7.22
N ALA A 561 18.92 6.42 -7.25
CA ALA A 561 18.73 7.57 -8.10
C ALA A 561 19.86 7.64 -9.13
N PHE A 562 19.48 8.05 -10.34
CA PHE A 562 20.35 8.21 -11.47
C PHE A 562 20.49 9.70 -11.75
N LEU A 563 21.73 10.20 -11.69
CA LEU A 563 22.08 11.54 -12.12
C LEU A 563 22.66 11.48 -13.53
N PHE A 564 21.94 12.10 -14.44
CA PHE A 564 22.26 12.14 -15.84
C PHE A 564 22.61 13.55 -16.29
N ARG A 565 23.54 13.62 -17.23
CA ARG A 565 23.96 14.84 -17.91
C ARG A 565 24.30 14.51 -19.34
N THR A 566 23.99 15.42 -20.27
CA THR A 566 24.26 15.25 -21.70
C THR A 566 24.76 16.53 -22.34
N SER A 567 25.30 16.42 -23.55
CA SER A 567 25.72 17.58 -24.33
C SER A 567 24.51 18.42 -24.73
N ALA A 568 24.69 19.74 -24.71
CA ALA A 568 23.77 20.71 -25.30
C ALA A 568 23.47 20.39 -26.79
N ASP A 569 24.43 19.78 -27.49
CA ASP A 569 24.33 19.45 -28.91
C ASP A 569 23.14 18.55 -29.22
N VAL A 570 22.74 17.65 -28.32
CA VAL A 570 21.60 16.77 -28.54
C VAL A 570 20.30 17.56 -28.67
N LEU A 571 20.12 18.57 -27.80
CA LEU A 571 18.95 19.45 -27.86
C LEU A 571 19.05 20.39 -29.07
N ASN A 572 20.23 20.94 -29.36
CA ASN A 572 20.45 21.82 -30.51
C ASN A 572 20.21 21.11 -31.86
N GLU A 573 20.61 19.83 -31.99
CA GLU A 573 20.31 19.01 -33.16
C GLU A 573 18.81 18.77 -33.33
N ALA A 574 18.09 18.50 -32.23
CA ALA A 574 16.65 18.34 -32.26
C ALA A 574 15.96 19.63 -32.72
N ILE A 575 16.40 20.79 -32.20
CA ILE A 575 15.89 22.11 -32.60
C ILE A 575 16.16 22.39 -34.08
N THR A 576 17.39 22.16 -34.54
CA THR A 576 17.78 22.40 -35.94
C THR A 576 16.93 21.55 -36.90
N ARG A 577 16.81 20.24 -36.64
CA ARG A 577 16.01 19.34 -37.48
C ARG A 577 14.53 19.72 -37.47
N ASP A 578 14.02 20.20 -36.34
CA ASP A 578 12.62 20.59 -36.21
C ASP A 578 12.30 21.92 -36.92
N ALA A 579 13.26 22.85 -36.95
CA ALA A 579 13.17 24.08 -37.74
C ALA A 579 13.21 23.80 -39.26
N GLU A 580 13.84 22.71 -39.69
CA GLU A 580 13.93 22.34 -41.12
C GLU A 580 12.70 21.63 -41.67
N LYS A 581 12.00 20.82 -40.85
CA LYS A 581 10.90 19.95 -41.32
C LYS A 581 9.81 19.61 -40.28
N GLY A 582 9.86 20.19 -39.08
CA GLY A 582 9.00 19.82 -37.96
C GLY A 582 8.11 20.95 -37.43
N TRP A 583 7.91 20.96 -36.12
CA TRP A 583 6.98 21.88 -35.43
C TRP A 583 7.40 23.34 -35.58
N LEU A 584 8.68 23.65 -35.37
CA LEU A 584 9.22 25.01 -35.52
C LEU A 584 9.10 25.52 -36.95
N LYS A 585 9.31 24.67 -37.97
CA LYS A 585 9.11 25.05 -39.38
C LYS A 585 7.69 25.52 -39.65
N LEU A 586 6.69 24.80 -39.12
CA LEU A 586 5.27 25.15 -39.29
C LEU A 586 4.94 26.49 -38.63
N LEU A 587 5.64 26.85 -37.56
CA LEU A 587 5.54 28.15 -36.90
C LEU A 587 6.35 29.25 -37.62
N GLY A 588 7.16 28.90 -38.63
CA GLY A 588 8.08 29.83 -39.29
C GLY A 588 9.22 30.30 -38.38
N ILE A 589 9.61 29.47 -37.40
CA ILE A 589 10.70 29.77 -36.47
C ILE A 589 11.96 29.08 -36.95
N GLU A 590 12.97 29.88 -37.29
CA GLU A 590 14.31 29.40 -37.64
C GLU A 590 15.22 29.53 -36.42
N ALA A 591 15.62 28.38 -35.87
CA ALA A 591 16.57 28.30 -34.75
C ALA A 591 17.47 27.07 -34.93
N ARG A 592 18.76 27.22 -34.57
CA ARG A 592 19.77 26.15 -34.62
C ARG A 592 20.26 25.72 -33.24
N SER A 593 19.82 26.42 -32.19
CA SER A 593 20.21 26.11 -30.82
C SER A 593 19.12 26.49 -29.82
N TRP A 594 19.21 25.97 -28.61
CA TRP A 594 18.34 26.35 -27.50
C TRP A 594 18.37 27.87 -27.25
N ARG A 595 19.56 28.47 -27.27
CA ARG A 595 19.72 29.92 -27.12
C ARG A 595 18.96 30.70 -28.19
N GLU A 596 19.11 30.32 -29.47
CA GLU A 596 18.40 30.98 -30.58
C GLU A 596 16.89 30.79 -30.48
N LEU A 597 16.42 29.60 -30.10
CA LEU A 597 15.00 29.34 -29.92
C LEU A 597 14.38 30.25 -28.85
N LYS A 598 15.06 30.44 -27.72
CA LYS A 598 14.61 31.36 -26.65
C LYS A 598 14.49 32.80 -27.17
N HIS A 599 15.47 33.26 -27.94
CA HIS A 599 15.44 34.59 -28.54
C HIS A 599 14.28 34.74 -29.53
N LYS A 600 14.02 33.73 -30.37
CA LYS A 600 12.89 33.74 -31.31
C LYS A 600 11.53 33.73 -30.61
N VAL A 601 11.40 33.00 -29.50
CA VAL A 601 10.17 33.05 -28.68
C VAL A 601 10.00 34.44 -28.06
N ALA A 602 11.08 35.07 -27.57
CA ALA A 602 11.03 36.44 -27.04
C ALA A 602 10.62 37.47 -28.12
N GLU A 603 11.14 37.35 -29.35
CA GLU A 603 10.77 38.22 -30.49
C GLU A 603 9.26 38.17 -30.82
N HIS A 604 8.60 37.05 -30.51
CA HIS A 604 7.17 36.85 -30.74
C HIS A 604 6.32 36.98 -29.47
N TRP A 605 6.86 37.52 -28.37
CA TRP A 605 6.18 37.51 -27.07
C TRP A 605 4.90 38.34 -27.01
N ASP A 606 4.83 39.46 -27.73
CA ASP A 606 3.60 40.30 -27.77
C ASP A 606 2.38 39.49 -28.24
N MET A 607 2.58 38.60 -29.22
CA MET A 607 1.53 37.69 -29.68
C MET A 607 1.10 36.72 -28.57
N VAL A 608 2.04 36.23 -27.75
CA VAL A 608 1.75 35.33 -26.62
C VAL A 608 0.90 36.04 -25.58
N VAL A 609 1.29 37.25 -25.18
CA VAL A 609 0.56 38.05 -24.17
C VAL A 609 -0.87 38.35 -24.65
N GLU A 610 -1.04 38.80 -25.88
CA GLU A 610 -2.36 39.08 -26.45
C GLU A 610 -3.22 37.81 -26.55
N ALA A 611 -2.61 36.68 -26.90
CA ALA A 611 -3.29 35.38 -26.91
C ALA A 611 -3.71 34.95 -25.50
N VAL A 612 -2.87 35.13 -24.48
CA VAL A 612 -3.22 34.85 -23.08
C VAL A 612 -4.43 35.68 -22.67
N LYS A 613 -4.38 37.00 -22.85
CA LYS A 613 -5.49 37.93 -22.52
C LYS A 613 -6.79 37.51 -23.19
N LYS A 614 -6.74 37.14 -24.48
CA LYS A 614 -7.89 36.65 -25.24
C LYS A 614 -8.49 35.34 -24.69
N ARG A 615 -7.65 34.43 -24.18
CA ARG A 615 -8.06 33.09 -23.70
C ARG A 615 -8.49 33.06 -22.23
N LEU A 616 -8.24 34.12 -21.45
CA LEU A 616 -8.66 34.20 -20.04
C LEU A 616 -10.15 33.96 -19.81
N LYS A 617 -11.01 34.29 -20.79
CA LYS A 617 -12.46 34.02 -20.70
C LYS A 617 -12.81 32.54 -20.52
N ASP A 618 -11.91 31.65 -20.91
CA ASP A 618 -12.06 30.19 -20.86
C ASP A 618 -11.21 29.56 -19.72
N VAL A 619 -10.57 30.38 -18.89
CA VAL A 619 -9.75 29.98 -17.74
C VAL A 619 -10.46 30.38 -16.44
N GLU A 620 -10.71 29.42 -15.57
CA GLU A 620 -11.24 29.69 -14.23
C GLU A 620 -10.09 30.02 -13.26
N VAL A 621 -10.24 31.07 -12.47
CA VAL A 621 -9.24 31.46 -11.46
C VAL A 621 -9.75 31.07 -10.07
N GLY A 622 -9.00 30.21 -9.38
CA GLY A 622 -9.32 29.72 -8.05
C GLY A 622 -8.91 30.67 -6.92
N SER A 623 -9.39 30.39 -5.71
CA SER A 623 -9.10 31.20 -4.51
C SER A 623 -7.60 31.30 -4.24
N GLY A 624 -7.10 32.53 -4.04
CA GLY A 624 -5.70 32.81 -3.69
C GLY A 624 -4.73 32.91 -4.88
N PHE A 625 -5.23 32.83 -6.11
CA PHE A 625 -4.46 33.11 -7.32
C PHE A 625 -4.60 34.59 -7.68
N ASP A 626 -3.48 35.31 -7.77
CA ASP A 626 -3.44 36.73 -8.07
C ASP A 626 -3.31 36.93 -9.59
N LEU A 627 -4.44 37.13 -10.26
CA LEU A 627 -4.47 37.21 -11.73
C LEU A 627 -3.78 38.48 -12.25
N GLU A 628 -3.95 39.62 -11.58
CA GLU A 628 -3.35 40.89 -12.01
C GLU A 628 -1.84 40.81 -11.95
N LYS A 629 -1.32 40.33 -10.81
CA LYS A 629 0.10 40.11 -10.62
C LYS A 629 0.66 39.08 -11.61
N ALA A 630 -0.03 37.96 -11.83
CA ALA A 630 0.42 36.95 -12.78
C ALA A 630 0.48 37.48 -14.23
N LEU A 631 -0.40 38.40 -14.61
CA LEU A 631 -0.37 39.06 -15.91
C LEU A 631 0.78 40.07 -16.03
N GLU A 632 1.04 40.85 -14.98
CA GLU A 632 2.19 41.77 -14.93
C GLU A 632 3.51 40.98 -15.06
N GLU A 633 3.66 39.91 -14.28
CA GLU A 633 4.85 39.05 -14.35
C GLU A 633 5.00 38.35 -15.71
N LEU A 634 3.89 37.94 -16.35
CA LEU A 634 3.86 37.35 -17.69
C LEU A 634 4.41 38.32 -18.76
N GLU A 635 4.08 39.61 -18.68
CA GLU A 635 4.59 40.63 -19.61
C GLU A 635 6.13 40.77 -19.51
N GLU A 636 6.70 40.56 -18.32
CA GLU A 636 8.14 40.62 -18.09
C GLU A 636 8.92 39.35 -18.48
N LEU A 637 8.25 38.19 -18.62
CA LEU A 637 8.91 36.89 -18.82
C LEU A 637 9.82 36.86 -20.05
N ALA A 638 9.49 37.59 -21.13
CA ALA A 638 10.32 37.67 -22.33
C ALA A 638 11.77 38.06 -22.03
N SER A 639 11.95 39.03 -21.13
CA SER A 639 13.26 39.55 -20.72
C SER A 639 14.05 38.58 -19.83
N LYS A 640 13.36 37.59 -19.24
CA LYS A 640 13.91 36.59 -18.32
C LYS A 640 14.23 35.27 -19.01
N LEU A 641 13.93 35.12 -20.31
CA LEU A 641 14.19 33.88 -21.05
C LEU A 641 15.68 33.53 -21.19
N ASP A 642 16.62 34.44 -20.91
CA ASP A 642 18.02 34.07 -20.83
C ASP A 642 18.31 33.14 -19.63
N ASP A 643 17.49 33.17 -18.57
CA ASP A 643 17.53 32.19 -17.49
C ASP A 643 16.92 30.86 -17.93
N ASP A 644 17.78 29.84 -18.05
CA ASP A 644 17.37 28.49 -18.44
C ASP A 644 16.37 27.84 -17.48
N LYS A 645 16.36 28.24 -16.20
CA LYS A 645 15.38 27.76 -15.22
C LYS A 645 13.96 28.21 -15.57
N ILE A 646 13.82 29.45 -16.03
CA ILE A 646 12.53 30.04 -16.45
C ILE A 646 12.18 29.55 -17.85
N ALA A 647 13.13 29.64 -18.78
CA ALA A 647 12.88 29.33 -20.19
C ALA A 647 12.37 27.91 -20.45
N ARG A 648 12.85 26.92 -19.69
CA ARG A 648 12.42 25.51 -19.84
C ARG A 648 10.91 25.35 -19.56
N GLU A 649 10.34 26.14 -18.65
CA GLU A 649 8.92 26.08 -18.28
C GLU A 649 8.04 26.94 -19.19
N VAL A 650 8.62 27.97 -19.82
CA VAL A 650 7.91 29.00 -20.60
C VAL A 650 7.86 28.70 -22.10
N VAL A 651 8.96 28.22 -22.71
CA VAL A 651 9.07 28.09 -24.17
C VAL A 651 8.03 27.15 -24.75
N ALA A 652 7.79 26.00 -24.11
CA ALA A 652 6.84 24.99 -24.60
C ALA A 652 5.39 25.50 -24.66
N PRO A 653 4.78 26.03 -23.57
CA PRO A 653 3.41 26.53 -23.64
C PRO A 653 3.29 27.79 -24.51
N ALA A 654 4.32 28.63 -24.61
CA ALA A 654 4.32 29.77 -25.54
C ALA A 654 4.23 29.32 -27.01
N LEU A 655 5.05 28.34 -27.42
CA LEU A 655 5.00 27.77 -28.78
C LEU A 655 3.66 27.09 -29.07
N LEU A 656 3.07 26.40 -28.09
CA LEU A 656 1.75 25.78 -28.22
C LEU A 656 0.64 26.83 -28.43
N LEU A 657 0.72 27.96 -27.74
CA LEU A 657 -0.24 29.05 -27.88
C LEU A 657 -0.09 29.75 -29.24
N MET A 658 1.15 30.04 -29.66
CA MET A 658 1.44 30.55 -31.02
C MET A 658 0.90 29.61 -32.10
N GLN A 659 1.07 28.30 -31.93
CA GLN A 659 0.53 27.29 -32.85
C GLN A 659 -0.98 27.40 -32.99
N ALA A 660 -1.71 27.38 -31.86
CA ALA A 660 -3.17 27.40 -31.88
C ALA A 660 -3.72 28.72 -32.46
N GLU A 661 -3.07 29.85 -32.20
CA GLU A 661 -3.52 31.15 -32.71
C GLU A 661 -3.19 31.37 -34.19
N ARG A 662 -2.05 30.84 -34.70
CA ARG A 662 -1.64 31.04 -36.10
C ARG A 662 -2.19 29.99 -37.05
N LEU A 663 -2.23 28.73 -36.60
CA LEU A 663 -2.55 27.58 -37.46
C LEU A 663 -3.95 27.02 -37.18
N GLY A 664 -4.55 27.34 -36.04
CA GLY A 664 -5.79 26.71 -35.58
C GLY A 664 -5.56 25.34 -34.94
N VAL A 665 -6.65 24.60 -34.71
CA VAL A 665 -6.62 23.27 -34.08
C VAL A 665 -7.11 22.22 -35.07
N ASP A 666 -6.23 21.29 -35.40
CA ASP A 666 -6.40 20.15 -36.30
C ASP A 666 -5.61 18.93 -35.78
N GLU A 667 -5.61 17.81 -36.51
CA GLU A 667 -4.90 16.59 -36.07
C GLU A 667 -3.38 16.81 -35.91
N THR A 668 -2.76 17.59 -36.80
CA THR A 668 -1.31 17.85 -36.78
C THR A 668 -0.90 18.69 -35.58
N THR A 669 -1.64 19.76 -35.30
CA THR A 669 -1.42 20.62 -34.13
C THR A 669 -1.74 19.88 -32.82
N LEU A 670 -2.79 19.04 -32.80
CA LEU A 670 -3.10 18.15 -31.66
C LEU A 670 -2.00 17.11 -31.41
N ARG A 671 -1.32 16.62 -32.46
CA ARG A 671 -0.15 15.73 -32.32
C ARG A 671 0.98 16.41 -31.55
N TYR A 672 1.33 17.64 -31.91
CA TYR A 672 2.38 18.40 -31.20
C TYR A 672 1.95 18.78 -29.79
N PHE A 673 0.70 19.20 -29.62
CA PHE A 673 0.13 19.49 -28.31
C PHE A 673 0.16 18.26 -27.40
N GLY A 674 -0.29 17.09 -27.87
CA GLY A 674 -0.26 15.84 -27.12
C GLY A 674 1.17 15.37 -26.80
N ALA A 675 2.14 15.59 -27.68
CA ALA A 675 3.54 15.27 -27.45
C ALA A 675 4.16 16.13 -26.33
N VAL A 676 3.93 17.45 -26.35
CA VAL A 676 4.35 18.38 -25.30
C VAL A 676 3.64 18.07 -23.98
N LEU A 677 2.32 17.88 -24.03
CA LEU A 677 1.48 17.55 -22.88
C LEU A 677 1.94 16.26 -22.21
N TRP A 678 2.25 15.23 -23.00
CA TRP A 678 2.79 13.99 -22.46
C TRP A 678 4.04 14.24 -21.61
N GLY A 679 4.96 15.09 -22.09
CA GLY A 679 6.19 15.36 -21.36
C GLY A 679 5.96 16.21 -20.10
N ALA A 680 5.08 17.21 -20.18
CA ALA A 680 4.76 18.07 -19.04
C ALA A 680 4.04 17.29 -17.93
N LEU A 681 3.08 16.43 -18.30
CA LEU A 681 2.36 15.56 -17.36
C LEU A 681 3.22 14.41 -16.82
N GLY A 682 4.16 13.93 -17.63
CA GLY A 682 4.99 12.77 -17.30
C GLY A 682 5.99 13.00 -16.16
N GLY A 683 6.31 14.26 -15.83
CA GLY A 683 7.17 14.62 -14.72
C GLY A 683 6.42 15.09 -13.47
N ASP A 684 6.05 16.37 -13.43
CA ASP A 684 5.46 17.04 -12.25
C ASP A 684 3.92 17.10 -12.26
N GLY A 685 3.30 16.60 -13.33
CA GLY A 685 1.85 16.46 -13.45
C GLY A 685 1.30 15.14 -12.90
N TYR A 686 -0.03 15.04 -12.88
CA TYR A 686 -0.75 13.81 -12.55
C TYR A 686 -1.97 13.60 -13.46
N VAL A 687 -2.36 12.33 -13.54
CA VAL A 687 -3.60 11.86 -14.18
C VAL A 687 -4.31 10.95 -13.19
N SER A 688 -5.59 11.21 -12.94
CA SER A 688 -6.42 10.39 -12.06
C SER A 688 -7.72 10.01 -12.75
N ALA A 689 -7.87 8.73 -13.07
CA ALA A 689 -9.11 8.17 -13.58
C ALA A 689 -10.22 8.21 -12.50
N ALA A 690 -9.87 7.92 -11.24
CA ALA A 690 -10.80 7.93 -10.12
C ALA A 690 -11.43 9.30 -9.87
N MET A 691 -10.63 10.37 -9.94
CA MET A 691 -11.13 11.76 -9.76
C MET A 691 -11.61 12.39 -11.07
N LYS A 692 -11.37 11.73 -12.21
CA LYS A 692 -11.60 12.27 -13.57
C LYS A 692 -10.89 13.61 -13.76
N GLU A 693 -9.61 13.61 -13.45
CA GLU A 693 -8.84 14.83 -13.30
C GLU A 693 -7.43 14.70 -13.85
N VAL A 694 -6.94 15.77 -14.46
CA VAL A 694 -5.55 15.95 -14.89
C VAL A 694 -5.06 17.26 -14.28
N GLY A 695 -3.83 17.26 -13.75
CA GLY A 695 -3.24 18.44 -13.14
C GLY A 695 -1.81 18.68 -13.62
N LEU A 696 -1.49 19.95 -13.89
CA LEU A 696 -0.14 20.44 -14.09
C LEU A 696 0.26 21.31 -12.91
N THR A 697 1.53 21.25 -12.52
CA THR A 697 2.09 22.10 -11.47
C THR A 697 3.17 23.01 -12.04
N SER A 698 3.28 24.22 -11.48
CA SER A 698 4.32 25.18 -11.84
C SER A 698 4.81 25.92 -10.60
N GLY A 699 6.08 26.34 -10.63
CA GLY A 699 6.67 27.16 -9.58
C GLY A 699 6.19 28.62 -9.56
N GLU A 700 5.71 29.13 -10.70
CA GLU A 700 5.34 30.54 -10.90
C GLU A 700 3.88 30.67 -11.39
N ASP A 701 3.16 31.69 -10.93
CA ASP A 701 1.76 31.94 -11.30
C ASP A 701 1.62 32.38 -12.74
N SER A 702 2.52 33.24 -13.23
CA SER A 702 2.59 33.65 -14.64
C SER A 702 2.75 32.46 -15.59
N VAL A 703 3.58 31.48 -15.23
CA VAL A 703 3.77 30.23 -15.99
C VAL A 703 2.54 29.33 -15.92
N ALA A 704 1.92 29.19 -14.75
CA ALA A 704 0.65 28.46 -14.61
C ALA A 704 -0.46 29.10 -15.46
N LEU A 705 -0.52 30.43 -15.51
CA LEU A 705 -1.47 31.17 -16.34
C LEU A 705 -1.21 30.93 -17.83
N LEU A 706 0.06 30.93 -18.25
CA LEU A 706 0.45 30.63 -19.62
C LEU A 706 0.04 29.21 -20.04
N TRP A 707 0.24 28.22 -19.18
CA TRP A 707 -0.26 26.86 -19.42
C TRP A 707 -1.78 26.80 -19.50
N ALA A 708 -2.50 27.47 -18.60
CA ALA A 708 -3.96 27.52 -18.61
C ALA A 708 -4.50 28.14 -19.92
N ALA A 709 -3.86 29.22 -20.40
CA ALA A 709 -4.20 29.85 -21.67
C ALA A 709 -3.87 28.97 -22.88
N ALA A 710 -2.72 28.27 -22.87
CA ALA A 710 -2.36 27.30 -23.90
C ALA A 710 -3.41 26.18 -23.98
N LEU A 711 -3.83 25.60 -22.85
CA LEU A 711 -4.89 24.60 -22.80
C LEU A 711 -6.22 25.14 -23.36
N ALA A 712 -6.61 26.35 -22.96
CA ALA A 712 -7.82 27.01 -23.45
C ALA A 712 -7.79 27.23 -24.98
N ALA A 713 -6.62 27.45 -25.57
CA ALA A 713 -6.47 27.57 -27.01
C ALA A 713 -6.78 26.27 -27.77
N TYR A 714 -6.60 25.10 -27.14
CA TYR A 714 -7.03 23.79 -27.64
C TYR A 714 -8.44 23.37 -27.19
N GLY A 715 -9.22 24.32 -26.64
CA GLY A 715 -10.60 24.08 -26.21
C GLY A 715 -10.74 23.37 -24.87
N VAL A 716 -9.66 23.28 -24.09
CA VAL A 716 -9.64 22.59 -22.79
C VAL A 716 -9.85 23.62 -21.68
N LYS A 717 -10.95 23.51 -20.94
CA LYS A 717 -11.20 24.39 -19.80
C LYS A 717 -10.36 23.94 -18.62
N SER A 718 -9.77 24.92 -17.93
CA SER A 718 -8.89 24.65 -16.80
C SER A 718 -9.11 25.66 -15.68
N ARG A 719 -8.70 25.27 -14.47
CA ARG A 719 -8.71 26.12 -13.29
C ARG A 719 -7.29 26.35 -12.78
N ALA A 720 -6.80 27.59 -12.89
CA ALA A 720 -5.55 28.00 -12.28
C ALA A 720 -5.79 28.32 -10.80
N ARG A 721 -5.01 27.76 -9.88
CA ARG A 721 -5.14 28.02 -8.44
C ARG A 721 -3.79 28.05 -7.73
N ASN A 722 -3.73 28.82 -6.66
CA ASN A 722 -2.60 28.81 -5.74
C ASN A 722 -2.72 27.61 -4.79
N ALA A 723 -1.77 26.69 -4.89
CA ALA A 723 -1.66 25.53 -4.01
C ALA A 723 -0.52 25.76 -3.00
N GLY A 724 -0.47 26.92 -2.36
CA GLY A 724 0.51 27.25 -1.32
C GLY A 724 1.90 27.57 -1.87
N SER A 725 2.77 26.57 -1.97
CA SER A 725 4.16 26.74 -2.44
C SER A 725 4.35 26.53 -3.95
N VAL A 726 3.28 26.18 -4.66
CA VAL A 726 3.25 25.94 -6.11
C VAL A 726 1.90 26.38 -6.65
N PHE A 727 1.86 26.68 -7.95
CA PHE A 727 0.64 26.96 -8.69
C PHE A 727 0.21 25.72 -9.47
N GLU A 728 -1.09 25.54 -9.60
CA GLU A 728 -1.67 24.34 -10.20
C GLU A 728 -2.70 24.72 -11.26
N VAL A 729 -2.63 24.04 -12.41
CA VAL A 729 -3.63 24.12 -13.47
C VAL A 729 -4.40 22.81 -13.47
N ARG A 730 -5.64 22.86 -12.97
CA ARG A 730 -6.51 21.70 -12.76
C ARG A 730 -7.52 21.56 -13.89
N ILE A 731 -7.63 20.36 -14.46
CA ILE A 731 -8.55 20.02 -15.56
C ILE A 731 -9.42 18.85 -15.11
N VAL A 732 -10.74 18.93 -15.34
CA VAL A 732 -11.71 17.93 -14.85
C VAL A 732 -12.65 17.44 -15.94
N ASN A 733 -13.27 16.28 -15.72
CA ASN A 733 -14.35 15.73 -16.55
C ASN A 733 -13.95 15.51 -18.03
N ASP A 734 -14.80 15.90 -18.99
CA ASP A 734 -14.59 15.60 -20.41
C ASP A 734 -13.29 16.23 -20.96
N ASP A 735 -12.88 17.40 -20.46
CA ASP A 735 -11.61 18.03 -20.81
C ASP A 735 -10.41 17.20 -20.31
N ALA A 736 -10.52 16.62 -19.10
CA ALA A 736 -9.51 15.71 -18.57
C ALA A 736 -9.45 14.39 -19.37
N VAL A 737 -10.60 13.89 -19.84
CA VAL A 737 -10.67 12.73 -20.76
C VAL A 737 -9.95 13.03 -22.08
N MET A 738 -10.19 14.21 -22.67
CA MET A 738 -9.51 14.63 -23.90
C MET A 738 -7.99 14.69 -23.71
N LEU A 739 -7.51 15.30 -22.63
CA LEU A 739 -6.07 15.35 -22.33
C LEU A 739 -5.48 13.95 -22.10
N ALA A 740 -6.18 13.06 -21.39
CA ALA A 740 -5.74 11.68 -21.18
C ALA A 740 -5.66 10.90 -22.51
N GLN A 741 -6.61 11.12 -23.43
CA GLN A 741 -6.57 10.53 -24.77
C GLN A 741 -5.35 11.03 -25.55
N LEU A 742 -5.08 12.33 -25.56
CA LEU A 742 -3.91 12.90 -26.23
C LEU A 742 -2.59 12.40 -25.62
N TYR A 743 -2.52 12.30 -24.29
CA TYR A 743 -1.37 11.72 -23.57
C TYR A 743 -1.07 10.30 -24.05
N VAL A 744 -2.10 9.45 -24.18
CA VAL A 744 -1.96 8.07 -24.64
C VAL A 744 -1.63 8.00 -26.14
N LEU A 745 -2.29 8.80 -26.97
CA LEU A 745 -2.16 8.75 -28.42
C LEU A 745 -0.81 9.25 -28.91
N PHE A 746 -0.28 10.31 -28.30
CA PHE A 746 0.92 11.01 -28.76
C PHE A 746 2.13 10.89 -27.82
N GLY A 747 2.01 10.15 -26.72
CA GLY A 747 3.12 9.78 -25.83
C GLY A 747 4.03 8.64 -26.37
N PRO A 748 4.82 7.99 -25.51
CA PRO A 748 5.58 6.79 -25.82
C PRO A 748 4.67 5.59 -26.08
N PRO A 749 5.14 4.60 -26.87
CA PRO A 749 4.44 3.32 -26.96
C PRO A 749 4.50 2.62 -25.59
N MET A 750 3.38 2.08 -25.08
CA MET A 750 3.48 1.20 -23.89
C MET A 750 4.29 -0.04 -24.24
N LEU A 751 5.27 -0.32 -23.41
CA LEU A 751 6.05 -1.53 -23.39
C LEU A 751 5.40 -2.51 -22.39
N GLU A 752 5.32 -3.79 -22.74
CA GLU A 752 4.88 -4.85 -21.81
C GLU A 752 6.00 -5.30 -20.85
N GLU A 753 7.10 -4.53 -20.79
CA GLU A 753 8.32 -4.82 -20.03
C GLU A 753 8.16 -4.47 -18.54
N GLU A 754 9.16 -4.84 -17.71
CA GLU A 754 9.19 -4.76 -16.24
C GLU A 754 8.91 -3.37 -15.63
N LEU A 755 8.95 -2.31 -16.45
CA LEU A 755 8.81 -0.91 -16.03
C LEU A 755 7.50 -0.31 -16.57
N ILE A 756 6.47 -0.32 -15.73
CA ILE A 756 5.14 0.22 -16.07
C ILE A 756 5.03 1.69 -15.64
N ASP A 757 4.64 2.56 -16.57
CA ASP A 757 4.23 3.93 -16.26
C ASP A 757 2.80 3.94 -15.69
N HIS A 758 2.68 4.13 -14.38
CA HIS A 758 1.39 4.23 -13.71
C HIS A 758 0.51 5.36 -14.26
N ARG A 759 1.10 6.50 -14.68
CA ARG A 759 0.34 7.62 -15.25
C ARG A 759 -0.28 7.25 -16.58
N LEU A 760 0.45 6.48 -17.39
CA LEU A 760 -0.05 5.99 -18.67
C LEU A 760 -1.17 4.96 -18.48
N VAL A 761 -1.14 4.16 -17.41
CA VAL A 761 -2.25 3.27 -17.03
C VAL A 761 -3.49 4.09 -16.64
N GLU A 762 -3.33 5.06 -15.73
CA GLU A 762 -4.42 5.97 -15.32
C GLU A 762 -4.98 6.76 -16.52
N ALA A 763 -4.12 7.19 -17.45
CA ALA A 763 -4.54 7.89 -18.66
C ALA A 763 -5.32 6.99 -19.63
N VAL A 764 -4.97 5.70 -19.76
CA VAL A 764 -5.76 4.75 -20.55
C VAL A 764 -7.14 4.54 -19.92
N GLU A 765 -7.21 4.44 -18.59
CA GLU A 765 -8.47 4.26 -17.89
C GLU A 765 -9.37 5.50 -18.01
N LEU A 766 -8.83 6.69 -17.74
CA LEU A 766 -9.55 7.97 -17.88
C LEU A 766 -9.96 8.23 -19.34
N GLY A 767 -9.05 7.99 -20.29
CA GLY A 767 -9.24 8.21 -21.72
C GLY A 767 -10.12 7.18 -22.42
N SER A 768 -10.64 6.18 -21.70
CA SER A 768 -11.33 5.01 -22.27
C SER A 768 -12.64 5.29 -23.02
N LYS A 769 -13.14 6.54 -22.98
CA LYS A 769 -14.35 6.99 -23.69
C LYS A 769 -14.06 7.24 -25.18
N VAL A 770 -14.01 6.18 -25.98
CA VAL A 770 -13.81 6.23 -27.44
C VAL A 770 -15.14 6.20 -28.19
N SER A 771 -15.16 6.71 -29.42
CA SER A 771 -16.27 6.52 -30.36
C SER A 771 -15.94 5.42 -31.36
N VAL A 772 -16.91 4.57 -31.67
CA VAL A 772 -16.77 3.49 -32.65
C VAL A 772 -17.92 3.58 -33.65
N THR A 773 -17.57 3.63 -34.94
CA THR A 773 -18.55 3.70 -36.04
C THR A 773 -18.22 2.68 -37.12
N VAL A 774 -19.24 2.20 -37.83
CA VAL A 774 -19.10 1.20 -38.89
C VAL A 774 -19.52 1.84 -40.20
N ASP A 775 -18.74 1.61 -41.25
CA ASP A 775 -19.11 2.08 -42.59
C ASP A 775 -20.01 1.04 -43.27
N GLU A 776 -21.31 1.30 -43.21
CA GLU A 776 -22.35 0.47 -43.81
C GLU A 776 -22.23 0.28 -45.33
N ARG A 777 -21.44 1.11 -46.03
CA ARG A 777 -21.18 0.96 -47.47
C ARG A 777 -19.99 0.05 -47.76
N SER A 778 -19.21 -0.31 -46.74
CA SER A 778 -17.95 -1.06 -46.88
C SER A 778 -18.09 -2.58 -46.74
N TRP A 779 -19.33 -3.08 -46.57
CA TRP A 779 -19.59 -4.52 -46.45
C TRP A 779 -19.10 -5.28 -47.68
N ARG A 780 -18.31 -6.33 -47.43
CA ARG A 780 -17.73 -7.20 -48.45
C ARG A 780 -17.91 -8.66 -48.06
N ARG A 781 -18.34 -9.49 -49.00
CA ARG A 781 -18.33 -10.94 -48.81
C ARG A 781 -16.89 -11.45 -48.97
N VAL A 782 -16.45 -12.27 -48.02
CA VAL A 782 -15.15 -12.95 -48.08
C VAL A 782 -15.37 -14.45 -48.00
N LYS A 783 -14.34 -15.24 -48.31
CA LYS A 783 -14.43 -16.70 -48.18
C LYS A 783 -14.84 -17.05 -46.74
N ASP A 784 -15.92 -17.80 -46.61
CA ASP A 784 -16.49 -18.29 -45.35
C ASP A 784 -16.86 -17.18 -44.34
N GLY A 785 -17.27 -15.99 -44.82
CA GLY A 785 -17.78 -14.93 -43.95
C GLY A 785 -17.91 -13.53 -44.57
N ALA A 786 -17.74 -12.50 -43.73
CA ALA A 786 -17.88 -11.09 -44.09
C ALA A 786 -16.66 -10.25 -43.68
N ALA A 787 -16.50 -9.10 -44.32
CA ALA A 787 -15.59 -8.05 -43.88
C ALA A 787 -16.25 -6.67 -43.98
N VAL A 788 -15.94 -5.77 -43.05
CA VAL A 788 -16.47 -4.40 -43.00
C VAL A 788 -15.43 -3.47 -42.38
N ASP A 789 -15.48 -2.20 -42.75
CA ASP A 789 -14.63 -1.15 -42.19
C ASP A 789 -15.27 -0.56 -40.92
N LEU A 790 -14.46 -0.47 -39.87
CA LEU A 790 -14.83 0.08 -38.57
C LEU A 790 -13.86 1.21 -38.22
N TYR A 791 -14.37 2.35 -37.79
CA TYR A 791 -13.59 3.52 -37.40
C TYR A 791 -13.62 3.68 -35.88
N ILE A 792 -12.44 3.89 -35.29
CA ILE A 792 -12.30 4.21 -33.87
C ILE A 792 -11.76 5.65 -33.76
N SER A 793 -12.40 6.44 -32.90
CA SER A 793 -12.07 7.84 -32.69
C SER A 793 -11.86 8.18 -31.22
N ALA A 794 -10.79 8.91 -30.92
CA ALA A 794 -10.49 9.45 -29.60
C ALA A 794 -9.58 10.68 -29.73
N GLY A 795 -9.75 11.70 -28.87
CA GLY A 795 -8.87 12.87 -28.82
C GLY A 795 -8.73 13.63 -30.14
N GLY A 796 -9.78 13.68 -30.97
CA GLY A 796 -9.73 14.31 -32.29
C GLY A 796 -9.10 13.45 -33.40
N VAL A 797 -8.57 12.27 -33.08
CA VAL A 797 -7.97 11.33 -34.04
C VAL A 797 -8.99 10.28 -34.42
N THR A 798 -9.14 9.99 -35.72
CA THR A 798 -9.99 8.91 -36.24
C THR A 798 -9.21 8.02 -37.19
N ARG A 799 -9.28 6.69 -37.00
CA ARG A 799 -8.64 5.72 -37.89
C ARG A 799 -9.56 4.55 -38.24
N LYS A 800 -9.48 4.13 -39.50
CA LYS A 800 -10.16 2.96 -40.06
C LYS A 800 -9.52 1.65 -39.59
N PHE A 801 -10.28 0.58 -39.42
CA PHE A 801 -9.80 -0.78 -39.18
C PHE A 801 -10.60 -1.75 -40.04
N ASN A 802 -9.98 -2.86 -40.48
CA ASN A 802 -10.68 -3.90 -41.21
C ASN A 802 -11.17 -4.96 -40.21
N LEU A 803 -12.49 -5.06 -40.04
CA LEU A 803 -13.12 -6.09 -39.23
C LEU A 803 -13.50 -7.27 -40.12
N HIS A 804 -13.03 -8.46 -39.77
CA HIS A 804 -13.34 -9.72 -40.44
C HIS A 804 -14.20 -10.61 -39.55
N LEU A 805 -15.32 -11.09 -40.08
CA LEU A 805 -16.26 -12.02 -39.44
C LEU A 805 -16.17 -13.36 -40.19
N GLN A 806 -15.27 -14.26 -39.80
CA GLN A 806 -15.03 -15.55 -40.48
C GLN A 806 -15.14 -16.74 -39.51
N GLU A 807 -14.07 -17.50 -39.26
CA GLU A 807 -14.00 -18.46 -38.15
C GLU A 807 -14.03 -17.75 -36.79
N MET A 808 -13.51 -16.53 -36.74
CA MET A 808 -13.55 -15.65 -35.59
C MET A 808 -13.73 -14.20 -36.02
N VAL A 809 -14.13 -13.35 -35.07
CA VAL A 809 -14.11 -11.90 -35.24
C VAL A 809 -12.68 -11.43 -35.07
N SER A 810 -12.12 -10.79 -36.08
CA SER A 810 -10.77 -10.24 -36.00
C SER A 810 -10.67 -8.86 -36.62
N LEU A 811 -10.10 -7.94 -35.87
CA LEU A 811 -9.85 -6.56 -36.30
C LEU A 811 -8.37 -6.43 -36.65
N ARG A 812 -8.07 -5.98 -37.88
CA ARG A 812 -6.71 -6.01 -38.45
C ARG A 812 -6.32 -4.70 -39.10
N PHE A 813 -5.04 -4.36 -38.98
CA PHE A 813 -4.40 -3.31 -39.77
C PHE A 813 -2.94 -3.69 -40.07
N LYS A 814 -2.45 -3.27 -41.24
CA LYS A 814 -1.05 -3.41 -41.66
C LYS A 814 -0.60 -2.19 -42.46
N SER A 815 0.64 -1.76 -42.26
CA SER A 815 1.27 -0.64 -42.98
C SER A 815 2.79 -0.79 -43.00
N THR A 816 3.45 -0.11 -43.94
CA THR A 816 4.90 0.13 -43.89
C THR A 816 5.26 1.28 -42.96
N ASP A 817 4.30 2.15 -42.65
CA ASP A 817 4.44 3.22 -41.67
C ASP A 817 4.26 2.66 -40.25
N HIS A 818 5.35 2.66 -39.49
CA HIS A 818 5.39 2.18 -38.11
C HIS A 818 4.61 3.09 -37.15
N GLU A 819 4.71 4.42 -37.31
CA GLU A 819 4.05 5.38 -36.43
C GLU A 819 2.52 5.24 -36.52
N GLU A 820 2.00 5.07 -37.74
CA GLU A 820 0.57 4.87 -37.97
C GLU A 820 0.05 3.55 -37.38
N VAL A 821 0.86 2.48 -37.35
CA VAL A 821 0.49 1.21 -36.70
C VAL A 821 0.49 1.34 -35.18
N GLU A 822 1.47 2.02 -34.59
CA GLU A 822 1.53 2.31 -33.15
C GLU A 822 0.37 3.22 -32.70
N LEU A 823 0.04 4.25 -33.48
CA LEU A 823 -1.10 5.13 -33.20
C LEU A 823 -2.42 4.34 -33.13
N ARG A 824 -2.63 3.42 -34.08
CA ARG A 824 -3.81 2.54 -34.08
C ARG A 824 -3.80 1.52 -32.95
N ALA A 825 -2.64 1.04 -32.54
CA ALA A 825 -2.51 0.20 -31.35
C ALA A 825 -2.94 0.97 -30.08
N ARG A 826 -2.56 2.25 -29.96
CA ARG A 826 -2.97 3.13 -28.85
C ARG A 826 -4.46 3.42 -28.85
N LEU A 827 -5.07 3.65 -30.03
CA LEU A 827 -6.53 3.77 -30.17
C LEU A 827 -7.27 2.51 -29.68
N LEU A 828 -6.78 1.32 -30.04
CA LEU A 828 -7.34 0.06 -29.55
C LEU A 828 -7.18 -0.09 -28.04
N ARG A 829 -6.06 0.35 -27.45
CA ARG A 829 -5.85 0.34 -26.00
C ARG A 829 -6.83 1.27 -25.28
N LEU A 830 -7.08 2.48 -25.79
CA LEU A 830 -8.16 3.36 -25.29
C LEU A 830 -9.53 2.68 -25.42
N ALA A 831 -9.74 1.87 -26.45
CA ALA A 831 -10.94 1.03 -26.60
C ALA A 831 -10.97 -0.20 -25.67
N GLY A 832 -10.02 -0.35 -24.73
CA GLY A 832 -9.91 -1.47 -23.80
C GLY A 832 -9.28 -2.74 -24.39
N VAL A 833 -8.76 -2.68 -25.62
CA VAL A 833 -8.22 -3.84 -26.35
C VAL A 833 -6.70 -3.85 -26.29
N LYS A 834 -6.13 -4.86 -25.64
CA LYS A 834 -4.67 -5.06 -25.61
C LYS A 834 -4.19 -5.70 -26.91
N VAL A 835 -3.32 -4.98 -27.63
CA VAL A 835 -2.68 -5.44 -28.87
C VAL A 835 -1.20 -5.10 -28.90
N ASP A 836 -0.43 -5.97 -29.56
CA ASP A 836 0.99 -5.77 -29.85
C ASP A 836 1.20 -5.42 -31.32
N VAL A 837 2.13 -4.50 -31.55
CA VAL A 837 2.65 -4.18 -32.87
C VAL A 837 3.70 -5.21 -33.26
N LYS A 838 3.49 -5.90 -34.38
CA LYS A 838 4.38 -6.98 -34.87
C LYS A 838 4.93 -6.65 -36.25
N MET A 839 6.21 -6.96 -36.47
CA MET A 839 6.86 -6.85 -37.77
C MET A 839 6.75 -8.18 -38.53
N GLU A 840 6.36 -8.14 -39.80
CA GLU A 840 6.52 -9.28 -40.72
C GLU A 840 7.96 -9.30 -41.25
N SER A 841 8.74 -10.32 -40.84
CA SER A 841 10.18 -10.45 -41.09
C SER A 841 10.59 -10.35 -42.56
N ASN A 842 9.69 -10.69 -43.50
CA ASN A 842 10.02 -10.80 -44.92
C ASN A 842 9.51 -9.62 -45.78
N ARG A 843 8.83 -8.62 -45.21
CA ARG A 843 8.13 -7.58 -46.01
C ARG A 843 8.28 -6.13 -45.51
N ASN A 844 9.05 -5.88 -44.45
CA ASN A 844 9.12 -4.55 -43.81
C ASN A 844 7.73 -3.94 -43.53
N MET A 845 6.75 -4.79 -43.23
CA MET A 845 5.38 -4.38 -42.89
C MET A 845 5.12 -4.62 -41.41
N TRP A 846 4.50 -3.65 -40.77
CA TRP A 846 4.04 -3.71 -39.40
C TRP A 846 2.55 -4.00 -39.38
N HIS A 847 2.09 -4.80 -38.41
CA HIS A 847 0.67 -5.12 -38.28
C HIS A 847 0.22 -5.23 -36.82
N ILE A 848 -1.08 -5.05 -36.65
CA ILE A 848 -1.82 -5.30 -35.41
C ILE A 848 -3.01 -6.20 -35.71
N ARG A 849 -3.32 -7.10 -34.78
CA ARG A 849 -4.44 -8.02 -34.86
C ARG A 849 -5.08 -8.19 -33.49
N ALA A 850 -6.34 -7.80 -33.37
CA ALA A 850 -7.19 -8.12 -32.22
C ALA A 850 -8.10 -9.30 -32.57
N THR A 851 -8.17 -10.29 -31.69
CA THR A 851 -9.02 -11.49 -31.80
C THR A 851 -10.35 -11.30 -31.07
N THR A 852 -11.33 -12.19 -31.28
CA THR A 852 -12.64 -12.12 -30.59
C THR A 852 -12.50 -11.98 -29.08
N ASP A 853 -11.55 -12.69 -28.45
CA ASP A 853 -11.31 -12.60 -27.00
C ASP A 853 -10.80 -11.23 -26.58
N GLN A 854 -9.86 -10.65 -27.32
CA GLN A 854 -9.31 -9.32 -27.02
C GLN A 854 -10.37 -8.23 -27.28
N LEU A 855 -11.21 -8.40 -28.30
CA LEU A 855 -12.30 -7.48 -28.61
C LEU A 855 -13.41 -7.54 -27.55
N ALA A 856 -13.66 -8.72 -26.96
CA ALA A 856 -14.59 -8.89 -25.84
C ALA A 856 -14.04 -8.35 -24.50
N GLU A 857 -12.74 -8.07 -24.41
CA GLU A 857 -12.10 -7.31 -23.32
C GLU A 857 -12.29 -5.78 -23.50
N GLY A 858 -12.72 -5.35 -24.68
CA GLY A 858 -12.94 -3.94 -25.00
C GLY A 858 -14.00 -3.28 -24.14
N ASN A 859 -13.96 -1.94 -24.14
CA ASN A 859 -14.95 -1.13 -23.46
C ASN A 859 -16.37 -1.35 -24.02
N GLU A 860 -17.36 -0.86 -23.28
CA GLU A 860 -18.77 -1.08 -23.61
C GLU A 860 -19.15 -0.54 -25.00
N GLU A 861 -18.62 0.61 -25.40
CA GLU A 861 -18.87 1.18 -26.73
C GLU A 861 -18.43 0.23 -27.85
N LEU A 862 -17.18 -0.24 -27.80
CA LEU A 862 -16.64 -1.16 -28.79
C LEU A 862 -17.46 -2.45 -28.84
N ARG A 863 -17.73 -3.07 -27.68
CA ARG A 863 -18.50 -4.32 -27.62
C ARG A 863 -19.90 -4.16 -28.19
N ARG A 864 -20.58 -3.07 -27.85
CA ARG A 864 -21.93 -2.77 -28.36
C ARG A 864 -21.95 -2.58 -29.87
N GLN A 865 -20.97 -1.88 -30.43
CA GLN A 865 -20.88 -1.72 -31.89
C GLN A 865 -20.53 -3.02 -32.60
N LEU A 866 -19.67 -3.86 -32.00
CA LEU A 866 -19.39 -5.20 -32.53
C LEU A 866 -20.64 -6.09 -32.54
N VAL A 867 -21.46 -6.06 -31.48
CA VAL A 867 -22.76 -6.77 -31.46
C VAL A 867 -23.65 -6.32 -32.62
N LYS A 868 -23.87 -5.01 -32.76
CA LYS A 868 -24.67 -4.44 -33.87
C LYS A 868 -24.12 -4.86 -35.24
N THR A 869 -22.80 -4.88 -35.39
CA THR A 869 -22.14 -5.30 -36.63
C THR A 869 -22.39 -6.78 -36.95
N VAL A 870 -22.34 -7.65 -35.94
CA VAL A 870 -22.61 -9.09 -36.10
C VAL A 870 -24.09 -9.32 -36.43
N GLU A 871 -25.02 -8.64 -35.75
CA GLU A 871 -26.46 -8.70 -36.06
C GLU A 871 -26.75 -8.28 -37.50
N GLU A 872 -26.11 -7.21 -37.98
CA GLU A 872 -26.29 -6.73 -39.34
C GLU A 872 -25.70 -7.70 -40.38
N ALA A 873 -24.53 -8.29 -40.10
CA ALA A 873 -23.96 -9.35 -40.95
C ALA A 873 -24.90 -10.56 -41.07
N LEU A 874 -25.56 -10.93 -39.97
CA LEU A 874 -26.55 -12.01 -39.94
C LEU A 874 -27.79 -11.65 -40.77
N ARG A 875 -28.34 -10.44 -40.59
CA ARG A 875 -29.49 -9.94 -41.39
C ARG A 875 -29.22 -9.94 -42.90
N ARG A 876 -27.97 -9.66 -43.29
CA ARG A 876 -27.52 -9.67 -44.69
C ARG A 876 -27.20 -11.08 -45.22
N GLY A 877 -27.34 -12.13 -44.41
CA GLY A 877 -27.01 -13.51 -44.78
C GLY A 877 -25.52 -13.71 -45.10
N LEU A 878 -24.64 -12.91 -44.49
CA LEU A 878 -23.20 -12.98 -44.72
C LEU A 878 -22.48 -13.95 -43.79
N ILE A 879 -23.11 -14.31 -42.67
CA ILE A 879 -22.58 -15.22 -41.65
C ILE A 879 -23.66 -16.19 -41.18
N ASP A 880 -23.23 -17.28 -40.54
CA ASP A 880 -24.09 -18.33 -39.98
C ASP A 880 -24.71 -17.91 -38.62
N GLU A 881 -25.94 -18.37 -38.36
CA GLU A 881 -26.72 -18.01 -37.16
C GLU A 881 -26.09 -18.53 -35.86
N GLU A 882 -25.54 -19.75 -35.86
CA GLU A 882 -24.90 -20.34 -34.67
C GLU A 882 -23.63 -19.56 -34.31
N LYS A 883 -22.82 -19.20 -35.31
CA LYS A 883 -21.63 -18.34 -35.11
C LYS A 883 -22.00 -16.95 -34.61
N ALA A 884 -23.00 -16.32 -35.22
CA ALA A 884 -23.46 -14.98 -34.85
C ALA A 884 -23.91 -14.94 -33.40
N ARG A 885 -24.73 -15.91 -32.98
CA ARG A 885 -25.21 -16.04 -31.59
C ARG A 885 -24.03 -16.15 -30.61
N LEU A 886 -23.06 -17.00 -30.88
CA LEU A 886 -21.88 -17.19 -30.00
C LEU A 886 -21.05 -15.90 -29.86
N TRP A 887 -20.86 -15.14 -30.94
CA TRP A 887 -20.12 -13.87 -30.88
C TRP A 887 -20.90 -12.77 -30.15
N ILE A 888 -22.21 -12.64 -30.41
CA ILE A 888 -23.08 -11.67 -29.74
C ILE A 888 -23.09 -11.92 -28.24
N GLU A 889 -23.30 -13.18 -27.83
CA GLU A 889 -23.25 -13.58 -26.42
C GLU A 889 -21.91 -13.18 -25.80
N LYS A 890 -20.80 -13.51 -26.46
CA LYS A 890 -19.46 -13.20 -25.97
C LYS A 890 -19.19 -11.69 -25.83
N PHE A 891 -19.67 -10.86 -26.75
CA PHE A 891 -19.51 -9.42 -26.65
C PHE A 891 -20.44 -8.79 -25.61
N ASN A 892 -21.67 -9.30 -25.43
CA ASN A 892 -22.58 -8.85 -24.37
C ASN A 892 -22.02 -9.18 -22.98
N THR A 893 -21.61 -10.43 -22.77
CA THR A 893 -21.12 -10.93 -21.48
C THR A 893 -19.71 -10.43 -21.16
N GLY A 894 -18.93 -10.06 -22.19
CA GLY A 894 -17.51 -9.68 -22.06
C GLY A 894 -16.61 -10.89 -21.82
N VAL A 895 -15.34 -10.66 -21.47
CA VAL A 895 -14.46 -11.77 -21.04
C VAL A 895 -14.90 -12.24 -19.66
N SER A 896 -15.57 -13.39 -19.60
CA SER A 896 -15.90 -14.04 -18.35
C SER A 896 -14.59 -14.31 -17.59
N THR A 897 -14.36 -13.58 -16.51
CA THR A 897 -13.34 -13.91 -15.51
C THR A 897 -14.03 -14.37 -14.23
N TRP A 898 -13.45 -15.36 -13.55
CA TRP A 898 -13.88 -15.73 -12.22
C TRP A 898 -12.94 -15.03 -11.24
N ARG A 899 -13.45 -14.05 -10.48
CA ARG A 899 -12.65 -13.25 -9.54
C ARG A 899 -11.40 -12.62 -10.18
N GLY A 900 -11.49 -12.19 -11.43
CA GLY A 900 -10.38 -11.61 -12.19
C GLY A 900 -9.45 -12.62 -12.88
N TYR A 901 -9.65 -13.94 -12.70
CA TYR A 901 -8.87 -14.98 -13.38
C TYR A 901 -9.55 -15.46 -14.66
N LYS A 902 -8.75 -15.61 -15.72
CA LYS A 902 -9.20 -16.08 -17.04
C LYS A 902 -8.83 -17.55 -17.24
N PHE A 903 -9.82 -18.44 -17.14
CA PHE A 903 -9.64 -19.87 -17.45
C PHE A 903 -9.84 -20.15 -18.94
N GLY A 904 -8.98 -20.98 -19.52
CA GLY A 904 -9.18 -21.63 -20.81
C GLY A 904 -9.71 -23.04 -20.60
N ILE A 905 -10.73 -23.43 -21.39
CA ILE A 905 -11.33 -24.77 -21.36
C ILE A 905 -11.32 -25.35 -22.77
N ARG A 906 -10.92 -26.63 -22.91
CA ARG A 906 -10.94 -27.35 -24.19
C ARG A 906 -10.87 -28.85 -23.98
N LEU A 907 -11.20 -29.62 -25.02
CA LEU A 907 -10.90 -31.05 -25.09
C LEU A 907 -9.52 -31.27 -25.71
N SER A 908 -8.76 -32.22 -25.15
CA SER A 908 -7.48 -32.67 -25.68
C SER A 908 -7.42 -34.19 -25.58
N LYS A 909 -7.42 -34.88 -26.74
CA LYS A 909 -7.48 -36.35 -26.81
C LYS A 909 -8.65 -36.95 -25.99
N GLY A 910 -9.81 -36.29 -26.01
CA GLY A 910 -11.01 -36.72 -25.26
C GLY A 910 -11.05 -36.35 -23.77
N ALA A 911 -9.97 -35.81 -23.20
CA ALA A 911 -9.94 -35.34 -21.82
C ALA A 911 -10.19 -33.83 -21.71
N LEU A 912 -10.98 -33.42 -20.71
CA LEU A 912 -11.24 -32.00 -20.43
C LEU A 912 -9.99 -31.35 -19.81
N GLN A 913 -9.52 -30.24 -20.41
CA GLN A 913 -8.44 -29.43 -19.86
C GLN A 913 -8.97 -28.06 -19.45
N VAL A 914 -8.77 -27.70 -18.17
CA VAL A 914 -9.01 -26.36 -17.63
C VAL A 914 -7.67 -25.77 -17.21
N LYS A 915 -7.27 -24.63 -17.81
CA LYS A 915 -5.96 -24.00 -17.59
C LYS A 915 -6.06 -22.50 -17.39
N PHE A 916 -5.34 -21.99 -16.40
CA PHE A 916 -5.02 -20.57 -16.25
C PHE A 916 -3.57 -20.32 -16.69
N ARG A 917 -3.31 -19.17 -17.34
CA ARG A 917 -1.96 -18.79 -17.81
C ARG A 917 -1.68 -17.34 -17.42
N SER A 918 -0.48 -17.08 -16.91
CA SER A 918 -0.03 -15.74 -16.55
C SER A 918 1.49 -15.61 -16.68
N THR A 919 1.96 -14.48 -17.21
CA THR A 919 3.37 -14.08 -17.15
C THR A 919 3.73 -13.47 -15.80
N ASN A 920 2.74 -12.96 -15.05
CA ASN A 920 2.93 -12.43 -13.71
C ASN A 920 2.93 -13.59 -12.67
N PRO A 921 4.04 -13.84 -11.96
CA PRO A 921 4.13 -14.87 -10.92
C PRO A 921 3.13 -14.65 -9.78
N GLU A 922 2.82 -13.40 -9.47
CA GLU A 922 1.94 -13.03 -8.36
C GLU A 922 0.48 -13.44 -8.62
N ASN A 923 0.03 -13.35 -9.87
CA ASN A 923 -1.29 -13.86 -10.25
C ASN A 923 -1.38 -15.39 -10.16
N VAL A 924 -0.28 -16.10 -10.47
CA VAL A 924 -0.19 -17.55 -10.28
C VAL A 924 -0.24 -17.90 -8.79
N ARG A 925 0.47 -17.14 -7.95
CA ARG A 925 0.47 -17.30 -6.49
C ARG A 925 -0.91 -17.07 -5.88
N LYS A 926 -1.59 -15.98 -6.25
CA LYS A 926 -2.94 -15.67 -5.75
C LYS A 926 -3.96 -16.71 -6.17
N LEU A 927 -3.96 -17.14 -7.44
CA LEU A 927 -4.89 -18.17 -7.88
C LEU A 927 -4.65 -19.51 -7.17
N LYS A 928 -3.38 -19.89 -6.96
CA LYS A 928 -3.04 -21.09 -6.17
C LYS A 928 -3.67 -21.02 -4.78
N GLN A 929 -3.47 -19.91 -4.06
CA GLN A 929 -4.05 -19.71 -2.73
C GLN A 929 -5.58 -19.75 -2.76
N GLU A 930 -6.21 -19.18 -3.79
CA GLU A 930 -7.66 -19.23 -3.94
C GLU A 930 -8.16 -20.66 -4.18
N LEU A 931 -7.53 -21.46 -5.05
CA LEU A 931 -7.90 -22.86 -5.25
C LEU A 931 -7.71 -23.69 -3.98
N GLU A 932 -6.64 -23.45 -3.21
CA GLU A 932 -6.41 -24.08 -1.90
C GLU A 932 -7.49 -23.68 -0.88
N SER A 933 -7.90 -22.40 -0.89
CA SER A 933 -8.97 -21.91 -0.02
C SER A 933 -10.32 -22.57 -0.32
N LEU A 934 -10.56 -22.99 -1.57
CA LEU A 934 -11.74 -23.76 -1.98
C LEU A 934 -11.68 -25.25 -1.59
N GLY A 935 -10.59 -25.71 -0.97
CA GLY A 935 -10.41 -27.10 -0.55
C GLY A 935 -9.77 -28.01 -1.61
N LEU A 936 -9.16 -27.43 -2.65
CA LEU A 936 -8.32 -28.17 -3.60
C LEU A 936 -6.87 -28.26 -3.11
N ARG A 937 -6.11 -29.20 -3.68
CA ARG A 937 -4.71 -29.47 -3.32
C ARG A 937 -3.85 -29.52 -4.57
N GLU A 938 -2.68 -28.90 -4.50
CA GLU A 938 -1.65 -28.98 -5.53
C GLU A 938 -1.18 -30.43 -5.71
N ASP A 939 -0.83 -30.81 -6.94
CA ASP A 939 -0.44 -32.14 -7.42
C ASP A 939 -1.51 -33.25 -7.36
N GLU A 940 -2.64 -33.00 -6.69
CA GLU A 940 -3.80 -33.90 -6.66
C GLU A 940 -4.96 -33.37 -7.51
N HIS A 941 -5.37 -32.12 -7.26
CA HIS A 941 -6.53 -31.48 -7.90
C HIS A 941 -6.11 -30.48 -8.98
N PHE A 942 -4.94 -29.87 -8.84
CA PHE A 942 -4.36 -28.97 -9.84
C PHE A 942 -2.84 -29.02 -9.81
N THR A 943 -2.19 -28.64 -10.90
CA THR A 943 -0.72 -28.54 -11.00
C THR A 943 -0.30 -27.12 -11.31
N VAL A 944 0.83 -26.68 -10.75
CA VAL A 944 1.37 -25.33 -10.96
C VAL A 944 2.70 -25.42 -11.68
N LYS A 945 2.88 -24.57 -12.69
CA LYS A 945 4.18 -24.29 -13.29
C LYS A 945 4.47 -22.81 -13.13
N TRP A 946 5.54 -22.48 -12.44
CA TRP A 946 5.97 -21.11 -12.23
C TRP A 946 6.55 -20.51 -13.53
N PRO A 947 6.35 -19.20 -13.76
CA PRO A 947 7.04 -18.49 -14.83
C PRO A 947 8.53 -18.35 -14.50
N GLU A 948 9.40 -18.77 -15.42
CA GLU A 948 10.88 -18.66 -15.37
C GLU A 948 11.36 -18.13 -16.73
N ASP A 949 12.28 -17.17 -16.75
CA ASP A 949 12.96 -16.64 -17.96
C ASP A 949 12.07 -16.52 -19.21
N GLU A 950 11.23 -15.49 -19.25
CA GLU A 950 10.32 -15.17 -20.37
C GLU A 950 9.25 -16.24 -20.68
N LYS A 951 9.13 -17.32 -19.88
CA LYS A 951 8.12 -18.37 -20.08
C LYS A 951 6.87 -18.14 -19.24
N ILE A 952 5.71 -18.36 -19.89
CA ILE A 952 4.38 -18.24 -19.27
C ILE A 952 4.19 -19.32 -18.21
N GLY A 953 3.91 -18.91 -16.97
CA GLY A 953 3.47 -19.79 -15.89
C GLY A 953 2.01 -20.21 -16.08
N TYR A 954 1.64 -21.38 -15.58
CA TYR A 954 0.26 -21.87 -15.70
C TYR A 954 -0.19 -22.71 -14.51
N ILE A 955 -1.50 -22.70 -14.27
CA ILE A 955 -2.18 -23.64 -13.38
C ILE A 955 -3.10 -24.51 -14.23
N SER A 956 -3.02 -25.82 -14.05
CA SER A 956 -3.92 -26.78 -14.72
C SER A 956 -4.77 -27.49 -13.70
N ILE A 957 -6.10 -27.32 -13.76
CA ILE A 957 -7.05 -28.06 -12.92
C ILE A 957 -7.26 -29.44 -13.56
N ALA A 958 -7.03 -30.50 -12.78
CA ALA A 958 -7.22 -31.87 -13.21
C ALA A 958 -8.71 -32.24 -13.21
N THR A 959 -9.09 -33.33 -13.88
CA THR A 959 -10.46 -33.87 -13.84
C THR A 959 -10.92 -34.13 -12.40
N GLU A 960 -10.02 -34.65 -11.55
CA GLU A 960 -10.27 -34.87 -10.13
C GLU A 960 -10.49 -33.56 -9.35
N GLY A 961 -9.87 -32.46 -9.78
CA GLY A 961 -10.14 -31.14 -9.21
C GLY A 961 -11.55 -30.66 -9.51
N ILE A 962 -12.08 -30.95 -10.70
CA ILE A 962 -13.43 -30.58 -11.11
C ILE A 962 -14.49 -31.40 -10.36
N THR A 963 -14.30 -32.72 -10.26
CA THR A 963 -15.18 -33.60 -9.48
C THR A 963 -15.17 -33.22 -8.00
N ARG A 964 -13.99 -32.87 -7.45
CA ARG A 964 -13.89 -32.37 -6.06
C ARG A 964 -14.60 -31.04 -5.87
N LEU A 965 -14.46 -30.09 -6.78
CA LEU A 965 -15.20 -28.83 -6.74
C LEU A 965 -16.71 -29.08 -6.75
N ALA A 966 -17.20 -30.03 -7.55
CA ALA A 966 -18.63 -30.35 -7.65
C ALA A 966 -19.15 -30.99 -6.36
N TYR A 967 -18.36 -31.88 -5.76
CA TYR A 967 -18.65 -32.40 -4.43
C TYR A 967 -18.72 -31.29 -3.37
N ILE A 968 -17.71 -30.41 -3.31
CA ILE A 968 -17.65 -29.32 -2.33
C ILE A 968 -18.82 -28.34 -2.52
N ALA A 969 -19.16 -28.02 -3.77
CA ALA A 969 -20.29 -27.15 -4.10
C ALA A 969 -21.64 -27.68 -3.59
N LYS A 970 -21.82 -29.00 -3.55
CA LYS A 970 -23.07 -29.65 -3.15
C LYS A 970 -23.11 -30.05 -1.67
N TYR A 971 -22.01 -30.57 -1.14
CA TYR A 971 -21.94 -31.20 0.19
C TYR A 971 -20.91 -30.59 1.14
N GLY A 972 -20.15 -29.57 0.71
CA GLY A 972 -19.15 -28.92 1.53
C GLY A 972 -19.75 -28.36 2.83
N THR A 973 -19.14 -28.68 3.96
CA THR A 973 -19.60 -28.23 5.30
C THR A 973 -19.20 -26.79 5.61
N ASP A 974 -18.16 -26.28 4.93
CA ASP A 974 -17.74 -24.88 5.02
C ASP A 974 -18.50 -24.05 3.96
N GLU A 975 -19.29 -23.09 4.42
CA GLU A 975 -20.16 -22.30 3.56
C GLU A 975 -19.39 -21.44 2.55
N ALA A 976 -18.22 -20.90 2.94
CA ALA A 976 -17.39 -20.09 2.06
C ALA A 976 -16.76 -20.95 0.95
N GLN A 977 -16.29 -22.15 1.29
CA GLN A 977 -15.79 -23.12 0.31
C GLN A 977 -16.89 -23.58 -0.65
N ARG A 978 -18.07 -23.89 -0.12
CA ARG A 978 -19.23 -24.35 -0.90
C ARG A 978 -19.66 -23.30 -1.93
N LEU A 979 -19.87 -22.06 -1.50
CA LEU A 979 -20.24 -20.95 -2.39
C LEU A 979 -19.14 -20.63 -3.40
N GLY A 980 -17.88 -20.66 -2.97
CA GLY A 980 -16.73 -20.43 -3.85
C GLY A 980 -16.57 -21.52 -4.93
N ALA A 981 -16.74 -22.79 -4.55
CA ALA A 981 -16.68 -23.92 -5.47
C ALA A 981 -17.86 -23.93 -6.46
N ALA A 982 -19.08 -23.64 -5.98
CA ALA A 982 -20.26 -23.48 -6.82
C ALA A 982 -20.08 -22.35 -7.84
N SER A 983 -19.56 -21.20 -7.40
CA SER A 983 -19.27 -20.06 -8.27
C SER A 983 -18.22 -20.38 -9.36
N LEU A 984 -17.18 -21.14 -9.03
CA LEU A 984 -16.18 -21.56 -10.00
C LEU A 984 -16.75 -22.57 -11.01
N ILE A 985 -17.59 -23.52 -10.56
CA ILE A 985 -18.27 -24.47 -11.45
C ILE A 985 -19.24 -23.77 -12.39
N GLU A 986 -20.03 -22.84 -11.89
CA GLU A 986 -20.93 -22.05 -12.71
C GLU A 986 -20.15 -21.29 -13.79
N HIS A 987 -19.03 -20.68 -13.40
CA HIS A 987 -18.14 -20.01 -14.35
C HIS A 987 -17.57 -20.95 -15.41
N LEU A 988 -17.07 -22.13 -15.01
CA LEU A 988 -16.54 -23.13 -15.94
C LEU A 988 -17.61 -23.69 -16.87
N SER A 989 -18.85 -23.83 -16.38
CA SER A 989 -20.01 -24.30 -17.16
C SER A 989 -20.36 -23.31 -18.28
N ARG A 990 -20.49 -22.02 -17.94
CA ARG A 990 -20.68 -20.95 -18.93
C ARG A 990 -19.53 -20.93 -19.96
N LYS A 991 -18.29 -21.13 -19.53
CA LYS A 991 -17.11 -21.23 -20.41
C LYS A 991 -17.15 -22.46 -21.32
N ALA A 992 -17.65 -23.59 -20.83
CA ALA A 992 -17.75 -24.84 -21.58
C ALA A 992 -18.81 -24.74 -22.69
N GLU A 993 -19.97 -24.17 -22.36
CA GLU A 993 -21.05 -23.85 -23.30
C GLU A 993 -20.54 -22.99 -24.46
N LEU A 994 -19.79 -21.93 -24.14
CA LEU A 994 -19.17 -21.04 -25.13
C LEU A 994 -18.06 -21.71 -25.96
N ALA A 995 -17.48 -22.81 -25.50
CA ALA A 995 -16.38 -23.50 -26.18
C ALA A 995 -16.88 -24.52 -27.22
N SER A 996 -17.79 -25.40 -26.83
CA SER A 996 -18.55 -26.30 -27.73
C SER A 996 -19.52 -27.17 -26.93
N LYS A 997 -20.54 -27.74 -27.60
CA LYS A 997 -21.43 -28.74 -27.00
C LYS A 997 -20.69 -29.94 -26.39
N GLU A 998 -19.62 -30.41 -27.05
CA GLU A 998 -18.81 -31.55 -26.58
C GLU A 998 -18.06 -31.22 -25.27
N VAL A 999 -17.49 -30.01 -25.18
CA VAL A 999 -16.80 -29.53 -23.96
C VAL A 999 -17.81 -29.40 -22.81
N SER A 1000 -19.00 -28.86 -23.08
CA SER A 1000 -20.09 -28.73 -22.10
C SER A 1000 -20.53 -30.09 -21.56
N ALA A 1001 -20.82 -31.04 -22.46
CA ALA A 1001 -21.24 -32.39 -22.08
C ALA A 1001 -20.19 -33.10 -21.21
N LYS A 1002 -18.89 -32.93 -21.53
CA LYS A 1002 -17.83 -33.55 -20.74
C LYS A 1002 -17.65 -32.89 -19.36
N LEU A 1003 -17.83 -31.58 -19.26
CA LEU A 1003 -17.80 -30.90 -17.95
C LEU A 1003 -18.98 -31.32 -17.08
N GLU A 1004 -20.20 -31.39 -17.64
CA GLU A 1004 -21.38 -31.86 -16.90
C GLU A 1004 -21.24 -33.29 -16.39
N GLU A 1005 -20.62 -34.18 -17.17
CA GLU A 1005 -20.33 -35.55 -16.75
C GLU A 1005 -19.48 -35.56 -15.46
N LEU A 1006 -18.43 -34.74 -15.41
CA LEU A 1006 -17.56 -34.61 -14.23
C LEU A 1006 -18.27 -33.95 -13.04
N ILE A 1007 -19.15 -32.99 -13.29
CA ILE A 1007 -19.97 -32.37 -12.24
C ILE A 1007 -20.90 -33.43 -11.63
N ARG A 1008 -21.65 -34.17 -12.46
CA ARG A 1008 -22.53 -35.25 -12.01
C ARG A 1008 -21.77 -36.33 -11.24
N GLU A 1009 -20.57 -36.69 -11.68
CA GLU A 1009 -19.72 -37.64 -10.96
C GLU A 1009 -19.38 -37.12 -9.55
N GLY A 1010 -18.90 -35.89 -9.42
CA GLY A 1010 -18.59 -35.28 -8.12
C GLY A 1010 -19.79 -35.15 -7.20
N GLU A 1011 -20.95 -34.77 -7.76
CA GLU A 1011 -22.22 -34.68 -7.05
C GLU A 1011 -22.79 -36.03 -6.58
N SER A 1012 -22.30 -37.15 -7.10
CA SER A 1012 -22.83 -38.50 -6.79
C SER A 1012 -22.02 -39.25 -5.72
N ARG A 1013 -20.90 -38.68 -5.25
CA ARG A 1013 -19.94 -39.34 -4.34
C ARG A 1013 -20.48 -39.67 -2.93
N ARG A 1014 -21.67 -39.20 -2.53
CA ARG A 1014 -22.30 -39.51 -1.22
C ARG A 1014 -23.65 -40.22 -1.34
N SER A 1015 -24.05 -40.63 -2.54
CA SER A 1015 -25.39 -41.20 -2.82
C SER A 1015 -25.40 -42.71 -3.07
N LEU A 1016 -24.23 -43.35 -3.21
CA LEU A 1016 -24.17 -44.80 -3.46
C LEU A 1016 -24.24 -45.57 -2.14
N ARG A 1017 -25.00 -46.67 -2.16
CA ARG A 1017 -24.98 -47.70 -1.12
C ARG A 1017 -24.20 -48.90 -1.61
N ALA A 1018 -23.24 -49.37 -0.83
CA ALA A 1018 -22.50 -50.59 -1.14
C ALA A 1018 -23.37 -51.82 -0.85
N GLU A 1019 -24.27 -51.73 0.14
CA GLU A 1019 -25.21 -52.81 0.45
C GLU A 1019 -26.14 -53.10 -0.75
N GLY A 1020 -26.10 -54.34 -1.24
CA GLY A 1020 -26.88 -54.80 -2.38
C GLY A 1020 -26.18 -54.67 -3.74
N LEU A 1021 -24.94 -54.16 -3.79
CA LEU A 1021 -24.13 -54.11 -5.02
C LEU A 1021 -23.89 -55.53 -5.56
N LYS A 1022 -24.36 -55.80 -6.78
CA LYS A 1022 -24.15 -57.06 -7.51
C LYS A 1022 -23.48 -56.78 -8.85
N THR A 1023 -22.29 -57.34 -9.07
CA THR A 1023 -21.55 -57.14 -10.32
C THR A 1023 -20.62 -58.31 -10.62
N VAL A 1024 -20.17 -58.42 -11.88
CA VAL A 1024 -19.13 -59.36 -12.31
C VAL A 1024 -17.93 -58.55 -12.75
N VAL A 1025 -16.79 -58.75 -12.06
CA VAL A 1025 -15.61 -57.93 -12.23
C VAL A 1025 -14.50 -58.71 -12.93
N LYS A 1026 -13.89 -58.10 -13.95
CA LYS A 1026 -12.71 -58.64 -14.64
C LYS A 1026 -11.45 -58.21 -13.91
N ILE A 1027 -10.68 -59.16 -13.39
CA ILE A 1027 -9.37 -58.91 -12.76
C ILE A 1027 -8.24 -59.62 -13.51
N GLU A 1028 -7.03 -59.09 -13.45
CA GLU A 1028 -5.83 -59.81 -13.91
C GLU A 1028 -5.27 -60.68 -12.78
N TRP A 1029 -5.30 -62.00 -12.96
CA TRP A 1029 -4.81 -62.96 -11.97
C TRP A 1029 -3.80 -63.92 -12.61
N LYS A 1030 -2.55 -63.89 -12.13
CA LYS A 1030 -1.45 -64.73 -12.64
C LYS A 1030 -1.30 -64.67 -14.19
N GLY A 1031 -1.42 -63.46 -14.76
CA GLY A 1031 -1.27 -63.22 -16.20
C GLY A 1031 -2.48 -63.63 -17.05
N ARG A 1032 -3.63 -63.95 -16.44
CA ARG A 1032 -4.89 -64.24 -17.14
C ARG A 1032 -5.99 -63.32 -16.63
N ARG A 1033 -6.89 -62.90 -17.53
CA ARG A 1033 -8.12 -62.17 -17.14
C ARG A 1033 -9.18 -63.16 -16.67
N VAL A 1034 -9.68 -62.96 -15.45
CA VAL A 1034 -10.70 -63.82 -14.82
C VAL A 1034 -11.90 -62.95 -14.45
N GLU A 1035 -13.11 -63.45 -14.73
CA GLU A 1035 -14.36 -62.83 -14.30
C GLU A 1035 -14.76 -63.39 -12.93
N VAL A 1036 -15.01 -62.51 -11.97
CA VAL A 1036 -15.35 -62.89 -10.59
C VAL A 1036 -16.67 -62.20 -10.20
N PRO A 1037 -17.72 -62.96 -9.85
CA PRO A 1037 -18.96 -62.38 -9.33
C PRO A 1037 -18.75 -61.86 -7.90
N VAL A 1038 -19.28 -60.66 -7.64
CA VAL A 1038 -19.21 -59.96 -6.35
C VAL A 1038 -20.62 -59.51 -5.98
N GLU A 1039 -21.06 -59.89 -4.79
CA GLU A 1039 -22.25 -59.35 -4.13
C GLU A 1039 -21.90 -58.80 -2.75
N VAL A 1040 -22.02 -57.48 -2.57
CA VAL A 1040 -21.72 -56.83 -1.28
C VAL A 1040 -22.97 -56.85 -0.40
N LYS A 1041 -22.82 -57.36 0.81
CA LYS A 1041 -23.90 -57.49 1.81
C LYS A 1041 -23.87 -56.37 2.83
N ASN A 1042 -22.69 -55.91 3.23
CA ASN A 1042 -22.53 -54.82 4.18
C ASN A 1042 -21.13 -54.22 4.05
N ILE A 1043 -21.00 -52.94 4.36
CA ILE A 1043 -19.73 -52.25 4.52
C ILE A 1043 -19.79 -51.35 5.75
N ARG A 1044 -18.71 -51.33 6.54
CA ARG A 1044 -18.59 -50.45 7.72
C ARG A 1044 -17.16 -49.99 7.89
N ALA A 1045 -16.97 -48.84 8.52
CA ALA A 1045 -15.65 -48.30 8.82
C ALA A 1045 -15.56 -47.81 10.26
N TRP A 1046 -14.40 -47.96 10.88
CA TRP A 1046 -14.11 -47.45 12.22
C TRP A 1046 -12.63 -47.12 12.36
N GLU A 1047 -12.31 -46.23 13.29
CA GLU A 1047 -10.94 -45.88 13.64
C GLU A 1047 -10.41 -46.81 14.74
N GLU A 1048 -9.15 -47.22 14.60
CA GLU A 1048 -8.43 -48.01 15.58
C GLU A 1048 -7.03 -47.39 15.77
N GLY A 1049 -6.91 -46.48 16.74
CA GLY A 1049 -5.70 -45.70 16.95
C GLY A 1049 -5.46 -44.71 15.81
N ASP A 1050 -4.29 -44.78 15.18
CA ASP A 1050 -3.93 -43.96 14.01
C ASP A 1050 -4.40 -44.57 12.67
N LYS A 1051 -5.07 -45.73 12.71
CA LYS A 1051 -5.49 -46.50 11.53
C LYS A 1051 -6.99 -46.41 11.31
N LEU A 1052 -7.38 -46.50 10.05
CA LEU A 1052 -8.76 -46.62 9.62
C LEU A 1052 -9.01 -48.04 9.10
N ARG A 1053 -10.01 -48.72 9.64
CA ARG A 1053 -10.43 -50.05 9.15
C ARG A 1053 -11.74 -49.94 8.40
N ILE A 1054 -11.78 -50.55 7.22
CA ILE A 1054 -12.98 -50.69 6.39
C ILE A 1054 -13.25 -52.18 6.23
N ALA A 1055 -14.32 -52.68 6.85
CA ALA A 1055 -14.76 -54.06 6.72
C ALA A 1055 -15.88 -54.18 5.69
N VAL A 1056 -15.72 -55.13 4.77
CA VAL A 1056 -16.70 -55.44 3.74
C VAL A 1056 -17.15 -56.88 3.90
N ILE A 1057 -18.43 -57.10 4.13
CA ILE A 1057 -19.05 -58.43 4.09
C ILE A 1057 -19.61 -58.63 2.69
N ALA A 1058 -19.15 -59.66 1.99
CA ALA A 1058 -19.55 -59.93 0.61
C ALA A 1058 -19.61 -61.43 0.30
N VAL A 1059 -20.30 -61.79 -0.79
CA VAL A 1059 -20.19 -63.08 -1.45
C VAL A 1059 -19.33 -62.85 -2.70
N VAL A 1060 -18.14 -63.41 -2.72
CA VAL A 1060 -17.17 -63.26 -3.81
C VAL A 1060 -16.80 -64.64 -4.32
N ASP A 1061 -16.98 -64.87 -5.62
CA ASP A 1061 -16.75 -66.19 -6.24
C ASP A 1061 -17.55 -67.32 -5.54
N GLY A 1062 -18.79 -67.01 -5.15
CA GLY A 1062 -19.68 -67.93 -4.42
C GLY A 1062 -19.36 -68.12 -2.93
N ILE A 1063 -18.29 -67.52 -2.41
CA ILE A 1063 -17.86 -67.65 -1.01
C ILE A 1063 -18.24 -66.40 -0.22
N LYS A 1064 -19.00 -66.58 0.86
CA LYS A 1064 -19.31 -65.51 1.82
C LYS A 1064 -18.10 -65.29 2.73
N GLY A 1065 -17.65 -64.05 2.85
CA GLY A 1065 -16.52 -63.66 3.71
C GLY A 1065 -16.61 -62.22 4.20
N GLU A 1066 -15.76 -61.87 5.16
CA GLU A 1066 -15.50 -60.51 5.61
C GLU A 1066 -14.05 -60.17 5.26
N TRP A 1067 -13.85 -59.09 4.51
CA TRP A 1067 -12.52 -58.59 4.13
C TRP A 1067 -12.30 -57.22 4.75
N ILE A 1068 -11.18 -57.05 5.46
CA ILE A 1068 -10.85 -55.81 6.16
C ILE A 1068 -9.69 -55.13 5.45
N ALA A 1069 -9.92 -53.93 4.92
CA ALA A 1069 -8.90 -53.02 4.45
C ALA A 1069 -8.46 -52.10 5.59
N THR A 1070 -7.17 -52.11 5.92
CA THR A 1070 -6.60 -51.25 6.96
C THR A 1070 -5.78 -50.16 6.31
N PHE A 1071 -6.11 -48.89 6.57
CA PHE A 1071 -5.39 -47.71 6.10
C PHE A 1071 -4.64 -47.06 7.24
N TYR A 1072 -3.44 -46.55 6.94
CA TYR A 1072 -2.56 -45.84 7.86
C TYR A 1072 -1.78 -44.76 7.11
N ARG A 1073 -1.08 -43.90 7.83
CA ARG A 1073 -0.18 -42.88 7.26
C ARG A 1073 1.27 -43.26 7.52
N ASP A 1074 2.12 -43.16 6.51
CA ASP A 1074 3.58 -43.30 6.70
C ASP A 1074 4.22 -42.01 7.24
N ASP A 1075 5.53 -42.03 7.46
CA ASP A 1075 6.32 -40.89 7.97
C ASP A 1075 6.24 -39.65 7.06
N ASP A 1076 6.01 -39.86 5.76
CA ASP A 1076 5.79 -38.82 4.73
C ASP A 1076 4.32 -38.39 4.62
N ASN A 1077 3.47 -38.82 5.56
CA ASN A 1077 2.03 -38.54 5.60
C ASN A 1077 1.24 -39.06 4.37
N ARG A 1078 1.76 -40.07 3.67
CA ARG A 1078 1.07 -40.73 2.56
C ARG A 1078 0.09 -41.77 3.09
N ILE A 1079 -1.09 -41.82 2.48
CA ILE A 1079 -2.11 -42.82 2.83
C ILE A 1079 -1.77 -44.13 2.13
N LEU A 1080 -1.40 -45.13 2.93
CA LEU A 1080 -1.16 -46.50 2.52
C LEU A 1080 -2.18 -47.40 3.20
N GLY A 1081 -2.50 -48.52 2.56
CA GLY A 1081 -3.35 -49.52 3.20
C GLY A 1081 -2.96 -50.93 2.83
N TYR A 1082 -3.50 -51.89 3.57
CA TYR A 1082 -3.30 -53.30 3.29
C TYR A 1082 -4.46 -54.18 3.73
N THR A 1083 -4.56 -55.35 3.10
CA THR A 1083 -5.30 -56.53 3.56
C THR A 1083 -4.37 -57.74 3.51
N VAL A 1084 -4.45 -58.59 4.53
CA VAL A 1084 -3.67 -59.84 4.58
C VAL A 1084 -4.56 -60.99 4.14
N ALA A 1085 -4.09 -61.83 3.22
CA ALA A 1085 -4.82 -63.02 2.79
C ALA A 1085 -4.61 -64.20 3.75
N HIS A 1086 -5.67 -64.93 4.03
CA HIS A 1086 -5.74 -65.94 5.09
C HIS A 1086 -5.49 -67.36 4.59
N ALA A 1087 -4.78 -68.18 5.38
CA ALA A 1087 -4.42 -69.56 5.02
C ALA A 1087 -5.59 -70.53 5.14
N ASP A 1088 -6.44 -70.25 6.13
CA ASP A 1088 -7.64 -70.94 6.56
C ASP A 1088 -8.88 -70.53 5.75
N ALA A 1089 -8.75 -69.55 4.84
CA ALA A 1089 -9.82 -69.18 3.92
C ALA A 1089 -10.11 -70.31 2.89
N PRO A 1090 -11.36 -70.49 2.43
CA PRO A 1090 -11.72 -71.52 1.44
C PRO A 1090 -10.89 -71.42 0.16
N GLY A 1091 -10.13 -72.48 -0.18
CA GLY A 1091 -9.21 -72.47 -1.33
C GLY A 1091 -7.82 -71.88 -1.05
N GLY A 1092 -7.52 -71.55 0.21
CA GLY A 1092 -6.20 -71.09 0.67
C GLY A 1092 -5.88 -69.63 0.33
N LYS A 1093 -4.65 -69.23 0.69
CA LYS A 1093 -4.16 -67.83 0.62
C LYS A 1093 -4.30 -67.16 -0.73
N GLU A 1094 -4.06 -67.90 -1.82
CA GLU A 1094 -4.08 -67.32 -3.17
C GLU A 1094 -5.52 -67.05 -3.64
N GLU A 1095 -6.47 -67.94 -3.37
CA GLU A 1095 -7.87 -67.69 -3.73
C GLU A 1095 -8.48 -66.58 -2.87
N ASP A 1096 -8.05 -66.44 -1.61
CA ASP A 1096 -8.48 -65.34 -0.77
C ASP A 1096 -7.95 -63.98 -1.24
N ALA A 1097 -6.69 -63.93 -1.67
CA ALA A 1097 -6.12 -62.73 -2.28
C ALA A 1097 -6.82 -62.35 -3.61
N LYS A 1098 -7.23 -63.34 -4.40
CA LYS A 1098 -8.02 -63.15 -5.63
C LYS A 1098 -9.37 -62.53 -5.32
N ARG A 1099 -10.09 -63.05 -4.32
CA ARG A 1099 -11.39 -62.52 -3.88
C ARG A 1099 -11.27 -61.10 -3.33
N ALA A 1100 -10.26 -60.81 -2.50
CA ALA A 1100 -10.01 -59.46 -2.00
C ALA A 1100 -9.71 -58.45 -3.12
N THR A 1101 -8.97 -58.88 -4.15
CA THR A 1101 -8.66 -58.05 -5.34
C THR A 1101 -9.92 -57.77 -6.16
N ALA A 1102 -10.73 -58.80 -6.42
CA ALA A 1102 -12.01 -58.65 -7.13
C ALA A 1102 -12.99 -57.73 -6.38
N LEU A 1103 -13.10 -57.89 -5.06
CA LEU A 1103 -13.95 -57.08 -4.19
C LEU A 1103 -13.48 -55.62 -4.16
N THR A 1104 -12.18 -55.38 -4.05
CA THR A 1104 -11.62 -54.03 -4.09
C THR A 1104 -11.89 -53.35 -5.42
N LYS A 1105 -11.67 -54.04 -6.54
CA LYS A 1105 -11.98 -53.49 -7.87
C LYS A 1105 -13.47 -53.24 -8.06
N ALA A 1106 -14.34 -54.12 -7.55
CA ALA A 1106 -15.79 -53.94 -7.58
C ALA A 1106 -16.21 -52.64 -6.88
N LEU A 1107 -15.61 -52.37 -5.72
CA LEU A 1107 -15.99 -51.23 -4.88
C LEU A 1107 -15.34 -49.92 -5.32
N THR A 1108 -14.07 -49.97 -5.73
CA THR A 1108 -13.26 -48.76 -5.97
C THR A 1108 -13.07 -48.42 -7.45
N GLY A 1109 -13.20 -49.41 -8.33
CA GLY A 1109 -12.85 -49.32 -9.75
C GLY A 1109 -11.37 -49.60 -10.06
N GLU A 1110 -10.52 -49.73 -9.03
CA GLU A 1110 -9.07 -49.88 -9.16
C GLU A 1110 -8.59 -51.26 -8.69
N GLU A 1111 -7.63 -51.86 -9.40
CA GLU A 1111 -6.99 -53.10 -8.97
C GLU A 1111 -5.86 -52.82 -7.96
N PRO A 1112 -5.87 -53.46 -6.78
CA PRO A 1112 -4.80 -53.29 -5.81
C PRO A 1112 -3.54 -54.07 -6.18
N ASN A 1113 -2.40 -53.60 -5.67
CA ASN A 1113 -1.12 -54.28 -5.87
C ASN A 1113 -0.95 -55.44 -4.88
N ILE A 1114 -0.31 -56.53 -5.30
CA ILE A 1114 -0.10 -57.72 -4.44
C ILE A 1114 1.38 -57.94 -4.21
N ILE A 1115 1.79 -57.97 -2.95
CA ILE A 1115 3.16 -58.31 -2.55
C ILE A 1115 3.16 -59.74 -1.99
N ARG A 1116 4.01 -60.58 -2.56
CA ARG A 1116 4.25 -61.96 -2.12
C ARG A 1116 5.64 -62.03 -1.49
N LYS A 1117 5.71 -62.25 -0.17
CA LYS A 1117 7.00 -62.41 0.54
C LYS A 1117 6.84 -63.41 1.69
N GLU A 1118 7.77 -64.36 1.81
CA GLU A 1118 7.88 -65.31 2.95
C GLU A 1118 6.55 -66.01 3.33
N GLY A 1119 5.79 -66.49 2.34
CA GLY A 1119 4.53 -67.19 2.58
C GLY A 1119 3.35 -66.29 3.01
N ARG A 1120 3.49 -64.97 2.92
CA ARG A 1120 2.41 -63.98 3.11
C ARG A 1120 2.04 -63.35 1.77
N ALA A 1121 0.74 -63.31 1.47
CA ALA A 1121 0.18 -62.52 0.37
C ALA A 1121 -0.53 -61.31 0.98
N VAL A 1122 0.01 -60.11 0.68
CA VAL A 1122 -0.51 -58.85 1.20
C VAL A 1122 -0.99 -58.01 0.02
N ILE A 1123 -2.28 -57.68 0.03
CA ILE A 1123 -2.90 -56.73 -0.90
C ILE A 1123 -2.60 -55.33 -0.38
N ARG A 1124 -2.04 -54.46 -1.22
CA ARG A 1124 -1.70 -53.07 -0.88
C ARG A 1124 -2.66 -52.09 -1.54
N TYR A 1125 -3.13 -51.17 -0.72
CA TYR A 1125 -3.99 -50.06 -1.10
C TYR A 1125 -3.21 -48.74 -1.05
N THR A 1126 -3.75 -47.77 -1.77
CA THR A 1126 -3.26 -46.40 -1.87
C THR A 1126 -4.41 -45.45 -1.59
N ARG A 1127 -4.14 -44.14 -1.50
CA ARG A 1127 -5.19 -43.11 -1.38
C ARG A 1127 -6.32 -43.27 -2.41
N ARG A 1128 -6.03 -43.68 -3.65
CA ARG A 1128 -7.06 -43.89 -4.68
C ARG A 1128 -8.09 -44.95 -4.28
N HIS A 1129 -7.66 -45.99 -3.61
CA HIS A 1129 -8.57 -47.02 -3.09
C HIS A 1129 -9.43 -46.46 -1.96
N LEU A 1130 -8.84 -45.66 -1.06
CA LEU A 1130 -9.57 -44.98 0.01
C LEU A 1130 -10.64 -44.00 -0.53
N GLU A 1131 -10.27 -43.19 -1.53
CA GLU A 1131 -11.22 -42.32 -2.25
C GLU A 1131 -12.31 -43.12 -2.98
N GLY A 1132 -11.96 -44.31 -3.49
CA GLY A 1132 -12.94 -45.24 -4.05
C GLY A 1132 -13.99 -45.68 -3.03
N PHE A 1133 -13.58 -45.95 -1.79
CA PHE A 1133 -14.51 -46.30 -0.70
C PHE A 1133 -15.38 -45.12 -0.25
N LYS A 1134 -14.89 -43.87 -0.33
CA LYS A 1134 -15.67 -42.67 0.02
C LYS A 1134 -16.92 -42.48 -0.83
N LYS A 1135 -17.05 -43.17 -1.97
CA LYS A 1135 -18.24 -43.16 -2.81
C LYS A 1135 -19.49 -43.68 -2.07
N TYR A 1136 -19.30 -44.51 -1.05
CA TYR A 1136 -20.36 -45.20 -0.33
C TYR A 1136 -20.73 -44.46 0.96
N ALA A 1137 -22.00 -44.12 1.09
CA ALA A 1137 -22.53 -43.35 2.22
C ALA A 1137 -22.25 -44.03 3.57
N GLU A 1138 -22.20 -45.36 3.60
CA GLU A 1138 -22.02 -46.18 4.80
C GLU A 1138 -20.64 -46.03 5.45
N VAL A 1139 -19.62 -45.55 4.71
CA VAL A 1139 -18.24 -45.41 5.22
C VAL A 1139 -17.63 -44.03 5.00
N ALA A 1140 -18.24 -43.18 4.17
CA ALA A 1140 -17.71 -41.86 3.82
C ALA A 1140 -17.38 -41.00 5.05
N ASP A 1141 -18.26 -40.98 6.05
CA ASP A 1141 -18.12 -40.12 7.23
C ASP A 1141 -16.94 -40.52 8.11
N ALA A 1142 -16.80 -41.82 8.39
CA ALA A 1142 -15.67 -42.36 9.14
C ALA A 1142 -14.33 -42.16 8.41
N ILE A 1143 -14.32 -42.22 7.08
CA ILE A 1143 -13.12 -41.91 6.31
C ILE A 1143 -12.76 -40.42 6.42
N GLU A 1144 -13.74 -39.51 6.38
CA GLU A 1144 -13.51 -38.07 6.49
C GLU A 1144 -13.08 -37.63 7.90
N GLU A 1145 -13.65 -38.20 8.96
CA GLU A 1145 -13.23 -37.95 10.35
C GLU A 1145 -11.77 -38.36 10.55
N TRP A 1146 -11.39 -39.56 10.10
CA TRP A 1146 -10.01 -40.03 10.18
C TRP A 1146 -9.03 -39.15 9.40
N GLU A 1147 -9.49 -38.49 8.34
CA GLU A 1147 -8.71 -37.50 7.59
C GLU A 1147 -8.59 -36.12 8.27
N LYS A 1148 -9.50 -35.75 9.17
CA LYS A 1148 -9.51 -34.46 9.87
C LYS A 1148 -8.65 -34.45 11.14
N ASP A 1149 -8.53 -35.57 11.84
CA ASP A 1149 -7.97 -35.64 13.21
C ASP A 1149 -6.50 -35.19 13.39
N LYS A 1150 -5.75 -34.93 12.30
CA LYS A 1150 -4.39 -34.34 12.39
C LYS A 1150 -4.34 -32.81 12.27
N LYS A 1151 -5.45 -32.11 12.03
CA LYS A 1151 -5.47 -30.63 12.12
C LYS A 1151 -5.21 -30.13 13.56
N GLN A 1152 -5.47 -30.95 14.58
CA GLN A 1152 -5.22 -30.60 15.98
C GLN A 1152 -3.81 -30.97 16.48
N THR A 1153 -3.17 -32.00 15.92
CA THR A 1153 -1.85 -32.46 16.43
C THR A 1153 -0.66 -31.69 15.83
N THR A 1154 -0.80 -31.10 14.65
CA THR A 1154 0.27 -30.27 14.03
C THR A 1154 0.37 -28.85 14.58
N SER A 1155 -0.63 -28.39 15.36
CA SER A 1155 -0.60 -27.11 16.08
C SER A 1155 0.24 -27.15 17.37
N SER A 1156 0.62 -28.34 17.85
CA SER A 1156 1.15 -28.52 19.21
C SER A 1156 2.63 -28.92 19.26
N GLN A 1157 3.27 -29.19 18.10
CA GLN A 1157 4.67 -29.64 18.04
C GLN A 1157 5.63 -28.68 17.30
N SER A 1158 5.19 -27.49 16.88
CA SER A 1158 6.11 -26.45 16.34
C SER A 1158 6.61 -25.45 17.41
N LYS A 1159 6.67 -25.87 18.67
CA LYS A 1159 7.39 -25.16 19.73
C LYS A 1159 8.38 -26.12 20.38
N PHE A 1160 9.52 -26.31 19.73
CA PHE A 1160 10.84 -26.43 20.35
C PHE A 1160 11.89 -26.00 19.34
#